data_AF-A0ABD6T9C8-F1
#
_entry.id   AF-A0ABD6T9C8-F1
#
_cell.length_a   1.000
_cell.length_b   1.000
_cell.length_c   1.000
_cell.angle_alpha   90.00
_cell.angle_beta   90.00
_cell.angle_gamma   90.00
#
_symmetry.space_group_name_H-M   'P 1'
#
loop_
_entity.id
_entity.type
_entity.pdbx_description
1 polymer ?
#
loop_
_entity_poly.entity_id
_entity_poly.type
_entity_poly.pdbx_seq_one_letter_code
_entity_poly.pdbx_strand_id
1 'polypeptide(L)'
;MTLQHGTYLLERENTKNTFDEERYQKWVSKTGLNESTIDTLIQENSMELEHFKTVLSNKEHPELTTSLEWIAIVNKLINDDTYYNKDIEYLDEFKNILFYTFYIPFFNYSVEVISNKLKGIHEEKMSYINIENLKKNILSTVADRISRIGLKVLITEINMARTGDLLSGENEKERYDSFMNDFLQDKEYIQSLFNSYPVMVRLMVETVHSTVDAMFEIVYHYTEDRDQLIELFGEDFNTLTSIDLGAGDTHQNGRTVAMLNFNNKGKLVYKPRSLKTDELFNELLTWINKKGFKKPLKNLTVLSRDEYGYQEFITGSECNTLQEVESFYYRQGGYIALFYILNSTDFHHENIIADGEYPIFIDLETLFSNTIEFNNKLTDNKSAFMKLSLDIKDSVFQSLMLPAKFSDDPLINYDLSGLGVSGELEVEPSAVNALDNIYSDQIKMVKQTVKLQEFNNTPRIKQKKTNASEHVQEIINGFTDMYKLILNNKKEFTLENGPLYSFQETFARQVFRATEAYSRFVSASIHPEYLKNGVDRESLFYYLWHGINLQPKFSRIAKYEVQDLLRTDIPYFTFKVGSTSLFSADKIEIKDFFDKTSIDIIKEKLNKLSSADHDRQVEFIKLSLSAIATNDQQEYTPYGFKEVEKSLLDTKNYHNDQFLNEAKKIGDEIVDRAIVGDNFKDALWFGLNLDNNEQFKLSPISIDLYNGSLGIVLFLGILAKETNDEKYKKYAVAGLNYIEEKVTHTKLHSTSAFSGYSSISYAYAYLGKIWNDQKFIDKSREYITKIDSLLIENETIYDFVGGLSSSLLVLVRLYEKFNFTELKPICDLVAQKLLSQASDQIKTNTLLTGLAHGASGYAWPLLEYAYKMDQNHLLNNILAILDYENSKVNVNQDNWLDLRGSEKPDAPAFWCHGAGGIGTSRLMMSQLIEDATINDDLQKCIDILMTKGFGISHTLCHGDFGNIDFLLTYAQITKNNEYTKISREIGKYVLKQKEENGKWNFDQNGDVNIFGFMIGTSGIGFELLRLNNPDIPSVLSLDLP
;
A
#
# COMPACT_ATOMS: atom_id res chain seq x y z
N MET A 1 28.76 39.03 4.84
CA MET A 1 27.84 38.92 3.67
C MET A 1 27.57 37.45 3.34
N THR A 2 27.27 36.63 4.34
CA THR A 2 27.10 35.17 4.21
C THR A 2 25.66 34.76 4.49
N LEU A 3 24.98 35.43 5.44
CA LEU A 3 23.57 35.24 5.74
C LEU A 3 22.65 35.44 4.53
N GLN A 4 23.02 36.29 3.56
CA GLN A 4 22.24 36.50 2.34
C GLN A 4 22.06 35.22 1.50
N HIS A 5 22.92 34.20 1.64
CA HIS A 5 22.70 32.91 0.97
C HIS A 5 21.47 32.17 1.52
N GLY A 6 20.99 32.52 2.71
CA GLY A 6 19.75 31.98 3.29
C GLY A 6 18.46 32.46 2.62
N THR A 7 18.57 33.37 1.64
CA THR A 7 17.42 33.96 0.94
C THR A 7 16.92 33.05 -0.19
N TYR A 8 15.61 33.07 -0.43
CA TYR A 8 14.92 32.35 -1.50
C TYR A 8 14.90 33.16 -2.80
N LEU A 9 14.48 32.53 -3.89
CA LEU A 9 14.58 33.09 -5.24
C LEU A 9 13.90 34.46 -5.36
N LEU A 10 12.66 34.58 -4.85
CA LEU A 10 11.86 35.82 -4.90
C LEU A 10 12.34 36.92 -3.96
N GLU A 11 13.29 36.63 -3.06
CA GLU A 11 13.87 37.62 -2.13
C GLU A 11 15.12 38.30 -2.71
N ARG A 12 15.63 37.80 -3.84
CA ARG A 12 16.90 38.25 -4.43
C ARG A 12 16.70 39.22 -5.58
N GLU A 13 17.51 40.26 -5.61
CA GLU A 13 17.75 41.06 -6.81
C GLU A 13 19.03 40.58 -7.49
N ASN A 14 19.13 40.77 -8.81
CA ASN A 14 20.39 40.62 -9.53
C ASN A 14 20.40 41.60 -10.69
N THR A 15 20.90 42.80 -10.42
CA THR A 15 20.83 43.93 -11.36
C THR A 15 22.06 44.05 -12.27
N LYS A 16 23.12 43.25 -12.04
CA LYS A 16 24.46 43.51 -12.61
C LYS A 16 25.19 42.36 -13.31
N ASN A 17 24.64 41.14 -13.39
CA ASN A 17 25.39 39.99 -13.92
C ASN A 17 24.78 39.37 -15.18
N THR A 18 25.64 38.85 -16.05
CA THR A 18 25.28 38.12 -17.27
C THR A 18 24.82 36.70 -16.95
N PHE A 19 23.71 36.28 -17.56
CA PHE A 19 23.20 34.92 -17.54
C PHE A 19 24.29 33.87 -17.90
N ASP A 20 24.33 32.78 -17.13
CA ASP A 20 25.24 31.64 -17.33
C ASP A 20 24.41 30.41 -17.73
N GLU A 21 24.41 30.10 -19.03
CA GLU A 21 23.66 29.00 -19.61
C GLU A 21 24.05 27.64 -18.99
N GLU A 22 25.33 27.41 -18.69
CA GLU A 22 25.78 26.12 -18.16
C GLU A 22 25.17 25.84 -16.78
N ARG A 23 25.13 26.87 -15.93
CA ARG A 23 24.51 26.76 -14.59
C ARG A 23 23.02 26.56 -14.66
N TYR A 24 22.34 27.25 -15.58
CA TYR A 24 20.91 27.05 -15.80
C TYR A 24 20.61 25.64 -16.32
N GLN A 25 21.35 25.14 -17.30
CA GLN A 25 21.19 23.77 -17.82
C GLN A 25 21.49 22.72 -16.76
N LYS A 26 22.46 22.96 -15.87
CA LYS A 26 22.71 22.09 -14.71
C LYS A 26 21.52 22.05 -13.75
N TRP A 27 20.86 23.18 -13.51
CA TRP A 27 19.63 23.23 -12.71
C TRP A 27 18.48 22.49 -13.40
N VAL A 28 18.27 22.69 -14.70
CA VAL A 28 17.25 21.96 -15.50
C VAL A 28 17.50 20.46 -15.44
N SER A 29 18.75 20.01 -15.64
CA SER A 29 19.11 18.60 -15.53
C SER A 29 18.89 18.03 -14.13
N LYS A 30 19.11 18.84 -13.08
CA LYS A 30 18.91 18.40 -11.69
C LYS A 30 17.43 18.26 -11.36
N THR A 31 16.59 19.22 -11.76
CA THR A 31 15.14 19.19 -11.48
C THR A 31 14.36 18.27 -12.44
N GLY A 32 14.91 18.03 -13.63
CA GLY A 32 14.27 17.25 -14.70
C GLY A 32 13.09 17.95 -15.38
N LEU A 33 12.81 19.22 -15.05
CA LEU A 33 11.68 19.96 -15.61
C LEU A 33 11.91 20.25 -17.10
N ASN A 34 10.88 20.07 -17.92
CA ASN A 34 10.91 20.46 -19.32
C ASN A 34 10.58 21.96 -19.49
N GLU A 35 10.89 22.52 -20.66
CA GLU A 35 10.65 23.95 -20.96
C GLU A 35 9.19 24.36 -20.74
N SER A 36 8.22 23.55 -21.16
CA SER A 36 6.79 23.89 -21.00
C SER A 36 6.36 23.96 -19.53
N THR A 37 6.91 23.10 -18.68
CA THR A 37 6.67 23.14 -17.23
C THR A 37 7.33 24.36 -16.61
N ILE A 38 8.54 24.72 -17.07
CA ILE A 38 9.25 25.92 -16.62
C ILE A 38 8.45 27.18 -17.01
N ASP A 39 7.99 27.30 -18.24
CA ASP A 39 7.17 28.44 -18.69
C ASP A 39 5.91 28.61 -17.83
N THR A 40 5.24 27.49 -17.51
CA THR A 40 4.08 27.47 -16.62
C THR A 40 4.45 27.92 -15.21
N LEU A 41 5.59 27.44 -14.68
CA LEU A 41 6.12 27.85 -13.38
C LEU A 41 6.38 29.36 -13.33
N ILE A 42 7.03 29.92 -14.36
CA ILE A 42 7.30 31.36 -14.46
C ILE A 42 5.99 32.15 -14.45
N GLN A 43 5.02 31.73 -15.27
CA GLN A 43 3.73 32.40 -15.40
C GLN A 43 2.93 32.38 -14.08
N GLU A 44 2.80 31.22 -13.44
CA GLU A 44 2.00 31.04 -12.22
C GLU A 44 2.60 31.75 -11.00
N ASN A 45 3.91 31.91 -10.97
CA ASN A 45 4.62 32.69 -9.95
C ASN A 45 4.76 34.18 -10.32
N SER A 46 4.22 34.61 -11.47
CA SER A 46 4.34 36.00 -11.96
C SER A 46 5.79 36.51 -12.01
N MET A 47 6.70 35.64 -12.45
CA MET A 47 8.13 35.95 -12.55
C MET A 47 8.50 36.35 -13.99
N GLU A 48 9.59 37.10 -14.14
CA GLU A 48 10.23 37.32 -15.44
C GLU A 48 11.25 36.19 -15.71
N LEU A 49 11.17 35.52 -16.87
CA LEU A 49 12.05 34.38 -17.19
C LEU A 49 13.54 34.75 -17.13
N GLU A 50 13.90 35.92 -17.65
CA GLU A 50 15.28 36.41 -17.63
C GLU A 50 15.78 36.68 -16.21
N HIS A 51 14.91 37.22 -15.35
CA HIS A 51 15.22 37.41 -13.93
C HIS A 51 15.43 36.06 -13.22
N PHE A 52 14.51 35.10 -13.42
CA PHE A 52 14.61 33.75 -12.87
C PHE A 52 15.93 33.06 -13.27
N LYS A 53 16.24 33.07 -14.57
CA LYS A 53 17.50 32.53 -15.12
C LYS A 53 18.73 33.20 -14.51
N THR A 54 18.70 34.52 -14.35
CA THR A 54 19.81 35.29 -13.77
C THR A 54 20.03 34.96 -12.30
N VAL A 55 18.96 34.86 -11.50
CA VAL A 55 19.06 34.51 -10.07
C VAL A 55 19.59 33.09 -9.88
N LEU A 56 19.11 32.11 -10.67
CA LEU A 56 19.64 30.74 -10.63
C LEU A 56 21.12 30.69 -11.01
N SER A 57 21.53 31.44 -12.03
CA SER A 57 22.92 31.51 -12.50
C SER A 57 23.85 32.15 -11.45
N ASN A 58 23.36 33.12 -10.68
CA ASN A 58 24.14 33.90 -9.72
C ASN A 58 23.81 33.58 -8.24
N LYS A 59 23.38 32.36 -7.93
CA LYS A 59 22.95 31.98 -6.58
C LYS A 59 24.04 32.09 -5.49
N GLU A 60 25.32 32.18 -5.87
CA GLU A 60 26.49 32.32 -4.97
C GLU A 60 26.79 33.79 -4.59
N HIS A 61 26.12 34.76 -5.22
CA HIS A 61 26.30 36.18 -4.94
C HIS A 61 24.92 36.87 -4.82
N PRO A 62 24.16 36.59 -3.74
CA PRO A 62 22.82 37.14 -3.55
C PRO A 62 22.84 38.65 -3.27
N GLU A 63 22.02 39.43 -3.99
CA GLU A 63 21.70 40.83 -3.67
C GLU A 63 20.26 40.92 -3.10
N LEU A 64 19.99 41.87 -2.22
CA LEU A 64 18.69 42.04 -1.55
C LEU A 64 18.06 43.40 -1.85
N THR A 65 16.74 43.42 -1.98
CA THR A 65 15.93 44.64 -2.21
C THR A 65 15.55 45.32 -0.91
N THR A 66 15.30 44.53 0.13
CA THR A 66 14.77 44.94 1.43
C THR A 66 15.46 44.20 2.57
N SER A 67 15.55 44.84 3.74
CA SER A 67 15.99 44.17 4.96
C SER A 67 14.96 43.12 5.38
N LEU A 68 15.37 41.86 5.52
CA LEU A 68 14.53 40.78 6.02
C LEU A 68 14.61 40.70 7.55
N GLU A 69 13.48 40.45 8.21
CA GLU A 69 13.37 40.44 9.67
C GLU A 69 14.28 39.38 10.32
N TRP A 70 14.29 38.15 9.77
CA TRP A 70 15.12 37.06 10.29
C TRP A 70 16.62 37.42 10.23
N ILE A 71 17.08 38.16 9.21
CA ILE A 71 18.48 38.61 9.12
C ILE A 71 18.78 39.60 10.24
N ALA A 72 17.87 40.52 10.54
CA ALA A 72 18.02 41.46 11.64
C ALA A 72 18.09 40.74 13.00
N ILE A 73 17.24 39.73 13.22
CA ILE A 73 17.25 38.90 14.42
C ILE A 73 18.58 38.14 14.54
N VAL A 74 19.03 37.48 13.48
CA VAL A 74 20.31 36.75 13.50
C VAL A 74 21.48 37.69 13.77
N ASN A 75 21.50 38.88 13.18
CA ASN A 75 22.51 39.88 13.49
C ASN A 75 22.44 40.34 14.96
N LYS A 76 21.25 40.43 15.56
CA LYS A 76 21.11 40.69 17.00
C LYS A 76 21.74 39.56 17.82
N LEU A 77 21.43 38.30 17.50
CA LEU A 77 21.99 37.13 18.17
C LEU A 77 23.52 37.07 18.05
N ILE A 78 24.08 37.41 16.89
CA ILE A 78 25.52 37.41 16.65
C ILE A 78 26.23 38.51 17.48
N ASN A 79 25.63 39.71 17.56
CA ASN A 79 26.30 40.89 18.11
C ASN A 79 26.13 41.05 19.64
N ASP A 80 25.09 40.49 20.23
CA ASP A 80 24.78 40.64 21.66
C ASP A 80 25.25 39.42 22.47
N ASP A 81 26.27 39.63 23.31
CA ASP A 81 26.88 38.58 24.14
C ASP A 81 25.94 37.99 25.19
N THR A 82 24.85 38.70 25.54
CA THR A 82 23.91 38.22 26.56
C THR A 82 23.21 36.92 26.15
N TYR A 83 23.04 36.68 24.85
CA TYR A 83 22.42 35.43 24.34
C TYR A 83 23.33 34.21 24.49
N TYR A 84 24.63 34.39 24.69
CA TYR A 84 25.57 33.29 24.92
C TYR A 84 25.79 32.99 26.41
N ASN A 85 25.03 33.63 27.30
CA ASN A 85 25.13 33.39 28.74
C ASN A 85 24.75 31.93 29.09
N LYS A 86 25.58 31.31 29.93
CA LYS A 86 25.47 29.90 30.36
C LYS A 86 24.58 29.71 31.58
N ASP A 87 24.31 30.78 32.33
CA ASP A 87 23.32 30.78 33.41
C ASP A 87 21.90 30.87 32.83
N ILE A 88 21.49 29.82 32.14
CA ILE A 88 20.23 29.77 31.38
C ILE A 88 19.06 29.52 32.34
N GLU A 89 18.06 30.40 32.26
CA GLU A 89 16.77 30.18 32.91
C GLU A 89 16.14 28.89 32.35
N TYR A 90 15.74 27.97 33.23
CA TYR A 90 15.18 26.67 32.85
C TYR A 90 16.16 25.69 32.16
N LEU A 91 17.46 25.77 32.45
CA LEU A 91 18.49 24.87 31.87
C LEU A 91 18.12 23.37 31.93
N ASP A 92 17.47 22.91 33.00
CA ASP A 92 17.07 21.50 33.16
C ASP A 92 16.12 21.00 32.05
N GLU A 93 15.35 21.87 31.40
CA GLU A 93 14.46 21.52 30.28
C GLU A 93 15.25 21.19 29.00
N PHE A 94 16.49 21.68 28.87
CA PHE A 94 17.29 21.58 27.65
C PHE A 94 18.41 20.53 27.72
N LYS A 95 18.83 20.11 28.92
CA LYS A 95 20.02 19.24 29.11
C LYS A 95 19.96 17.90 28.36
N ASN A 96 18.76 17.41 28.08
CA ASN A 96 18.54 16.14 27.37
C ASN A 96 18.54 16.30 25.85
N ILE A 97 18.60 17.54 25.33
CA ILE A 97 18.67 17.80 23.91
C ILE A 97 20.10 17.56 23.44
N LEU A 98 20.24 16.76 22.39
CA LEU A 98 21.55 16.48 21.82
C LEU A 98 22.17 17.76 21.27
N PHE A 99 23.44 17.99 21.58
CA PHE A 99 24.17 19.23 21.24
C PHE A 99 23.55 20.52 21.81
N TYR A 100 22.86 20.47 22.96
CA TYR A 100 22.13 21.63 23.52
C TYR A 100 22.95 22.93 23.62
N THR A 101 24.28 22.85 23.80
CA THR A 101 25.17 24.02 23.92
C THR A 101 25.15 24.92 22.68
N PHE A 102 25.01 24.34 21.50
CA PHE A 102 24.86 25.09 20.25
C PHE A 102 23.59 25.98 20.24
N TYR A 103 22.52 25.50 20.87
CA TYR A 103 21.20 26.13 20.80
C TYR A 103 20.98 27.22 21.85
N ILE A 104 21.94 27.45 22.76
CA ILE A 104 21.86 28.44 23.85
C ILE A 104 21.39 29.83 23.37
N PRO A 105 21.92 30.40 22.27
CA PRO A 105 21.46 31.70 21.78
C PRO A 105 19.97 31.72 21.44
N PHE A 106 19.45 30.63 20.89
CA PHE A 106 18.03 30.50 20.55
C PHE A 106 17.16 30.27 21.78
N PHE A 107 17.65 29.55 22.80
CA PHE A 107 16.93 29.37 24.06
C PHE A 107 16.76 30.71 24.80
N ASN A 108 17.85 31.46 24.95
CA ASN A 108 17.81 32.80 25.58
C ASN A 108 16.94 33.77 24.78
N TYR A 109 17.01 33.71 23.44
CA TYR A 109 16.11 34.47 22.58
C TYR A 109 14.64 34.08 22.78
N SER A 110 14.34 32.80 22.90
CA SER A 110 12.98 32.30 23.14
C SER A 110 12.40 32.82 24.45
N VAL A 111 13.21 32.88 25.52
CA VAL A 111 12.80 33.50 26.81
C VAL A 111 12.41 34.97 26.62
N GLU A 112 13.15 35.74 25.82
CA GLU A 112 12.81 37.13 25.50
C GLU A 112 11.49 37.21 24.73
N VAL A 113 11.31 36.40 23.69
CA VAL A 113 10.08 36.39 22.87
C VAL A 113 8.86 36.04 23.74
N ILE A 114 8.96 35.00 24.57
CA ILE A 114 7.90 34.60 25.51
C ILE A 114 7.58 35.71 26.50
N SER A 115 8.61 36.32 27.08
CA SER A 115 8.44 37.42 28.05
C SER A 115 7.75 38.63 27.42
N ASN A 116 8.03 38.92 26.15
CA ASN A 116 7.35 40.00 25.42
C ASN A 116 5.88 39.66 25.11
N LYS A 117 5.56 38.40 24.76
CA LYS A 117 4.17 37.95 24.56
C LYS A 117 3.36 37.98 25.85
N LEU A 118 3.94 37.56 26.98
CA LEU A 118 3.28 37.60 28.28
C LEU A 118 2.84 39.02 28.70
N LYS A 119 3.61 40.06 28.35
CA LYS A 119 3.23 41.46 28.62
C LYS A 119 1.92 41.87 27.93
N GLY A 120 1.50 41.14 26.90
CA GLY A 120 0.24 41.38 26.17
C GLY A 120 -1.00 40.76 26.81
N ILE A 121 -0.86 39.91 27.84
CA ILE A 121 -1.99 39.27 28.51
C ILE A 121 -2.48 40.15 29.67
N HIS A 122 -3.79 40.42 29.72
CA HIS A 122 -4.41 41.18 30.80
C HIS A 122 -4.26 40.48 32.17
N GLU A 123 -4.03 41.25 33.23
CA GLU A 123 -3.77 40.73 34.59
C GLU A 123 -4.86 39.78 35.11
N GLU A 124 -6.13 40.03 34.79
CA GLU A 124 -7.25 39.16 35.17
C GLU A 124 -7.13 37.76 34.55
N LYS A 125 -6.73 37.70 33.26
CA LYS A 125 -6.59 36.46 32.49
C LYS A 125 -5.35 35.65 32.87
N MET A 126 -4.33 36.30 33.44
CA MET A 126 -3.16 35.62 33.98
C MET A 126 -3.53 34.62 35.08
N SER A 127 -4.62 34.85 35.82
CA SER A 127 -5.09 33.93 36.86
C SER A 127 -5.61 32.58 36.31
N TYR A 128 -5.92 32.51 35.01
CA TYR A 128 -6.42 31.31 34.35
C TYR A 128 -5.31 30.36 33.90
N ILE A 129 -4.05 30.75 34.03
CA ILE A 129 -2.91 30.06 33.44
C ILE A 129 -1.85 29.82 34.51
N ASN A 130 -1.28 28.61 34.54
CA ASN A 130 -0.03 28.39 35.25
C ASN A 130 1.14 28.88 34.39
N ILE A 131 1.52 30.15 34.56
CA ILE A 131 2.54 30.83 33.75
C ILE A 131 3.89 30.09 33.78
N GLU A 132 4.32 29.61 34.95
CA GLU A 132 5.62 28.96 35.09
C GLU A 132 5.67 27.61 34.36
N ASN A 133 4.60 26.80 34.43
CA ASN A 133 4.54 25.56 33.67
C ASN A 133 4.41 25.83 32.16
N LEU A 134 3.64 26.84 31.78
CA LEU A 134 3.48 27.23 30.37
C LEU A 134 4.81 27.68 29.76
N LYS A 135 5.59 28.52 30.45
CA LYS A 135 6.93 28.93 29.97
C LYS A 135 7.83 27.73 29.69
N LYS A 136 7.92 26.79 30.65
CA LYS A 136 8.72 25.57 30.50
C LYS A 136 8.26 24.73 29.30
N ASN A 137 6.96 24.55 29.16
CA ASN A 137 6.35 23.81 28.07
C ASN A 137 6.57 24.47 26.69
N ILE A 138 6.49 25.81 26.58
CA ILE A 138 6.83 26.52 25.33
C ILE A 138 8.31 26.34 25.01
N LEU A 139 9.19 26.53 25.99
CA LEU A 139 10.64 26.41 25.81
C LEU A 139 11.05 25.01 25.38
N SER A 140 10.51 23.96 26.02
CA SER A 140 10.81 22.57 25.65
C SER A 140 10.31 22.24 24.24
N THR A 141 9.13 22.75 23.86
CA THR A 141 8.56 22.55 22.52
C THR A 141 9.39 23.24 21.43
N VAL A 142 9.81 24.49 21.66
CA VAL A 142 10.71 25.22 20.75
C VAL A 142 12.02 24.45 20.61
N ALA A 143 12.58 23.99 21.74
CA ALA A 143 13.86 23.32 21.77
C ALA A 143 13.85 21.98 21.01
N ASP A 144 12.79 21.18 21.15
CA ASP A 144 12.61 19.95 20.35
C ASP A 144 12.58 20.28 18.85
N ARG A 145 11.74 21.25 18.43
CA ARG A 145 11.58 21.60 17.02
C ARG A 145 12.86 22.14 16.38
N ILE A 146 13.57 23.06 17.02
CA ILE A 146 14.82 23.61 16.44
C ILE A 146 15.96 22.58 16.43
N SER A 147 15.98 21.65 17.41
CA SER A 147 17.03 20.63 17.46
C SER A 147 17.00 19.69 16.25
N ARG A 148 15.79 19.37 15.75
CA ARG A 148 15.61 18.54 14.54
C ARG A 148 16.21 19.18 13.30
N ILE A 149 16.19 20.51 13.20
CA ILE A 149 16.73 21.28 12.07
C ILE A 149 18.27 21.21 12.06
N GLY A 150 18.91 21.40 13.23
CA GLY A 150 20.37 21.46 13.36
C GLY A 150 21.07 20.10 13.42
N LEU A 151 20.34 19.04 13.77
CA LEU A 151 20.91 17.72 14.07
C LEU A 151 21.88 17.19 13.00
N LYS A 152 21.46 17.18 11.72
CA LYS A 152 22.30 16.65 10.62
C LYS A 152 23.56 17.48 10.38
N VAL A 153 23.48 18.80 10.61
CA VAL A 153 24.63 19.70 10.51
C VAL A 153 25.61 19.40 11.64
N LEU A 154 25.14 19.34 12.88
CA LEU A 154 26.03 19.10 14.04
C LEU A 154 26.70 17.72 14.00
N ILE A 155 25.99 16.69 13.51
CA ILE A 155 26.58 15.36 13.23
C ILE A 155 27.67 15.46 12.14
N THR A 156 27.46 16.28 11.11
CA THR A 156 28.47 16.47 10.05
C THR A 156 29.70 17.19 10.61
N GLU A 157 29.50 18.26 11.39
CA GLU A 157 30.58 19.07 11.96
C GLU A 157 31.44 18.28 12.96
N ILE A 158 30.84 17.49 13.86
CA ILE A 158 31.64 16.65 14.78
C ILE A 158 32.44 15.59 14.02
N ASN A 159 31.90 15.00 12.95
CA ASN A 159 32.63 14.05 12.12
C ASN A 159 33.76 14.72 11.33
N MET A 160 33.57 15.96 10.86
CA MET A 160 34.63 16.75 10.24
C MET A 160 35.74 17.09 11.24
N ALA A 161 35.39 17.54 12.44
CA ALA A 161 36.35 17.82 13.51
C ALA A 161 37.12 16.56 13.92
N ARG A 162 36.44 15.41 14.03
CA ARG A 162 37.06 14.11 14.32
C ARG A 162 38.02 13.66 13.22
N THR A 163 37.61 13.74 11.96
CA THR A 163 38.48 13.33 10.83
C THR A 163 39.64 14.27 10.56
N GLY A 164 39.54 15.52 11.01
CA GLY A 164 40.61 16.51 11.00
C GLY A 164 41.51 16.51 12.25
N ASP A 165 41.35 15.55 13.17
CA ASP A 165 42.10 15.46 14.44
C ASP A 165 42.03 16.75 15.30
N LEU A 166 40.89 17.45 15.28
CA LEU A 166 40.68 18.72 15.99
C LEU A 166 40.12 18.56 17.41
N LEU A 167 39.62 17.37 17.75
CA LEU A 167 38.96 17.09 19.04
C LEU A 167 39.98 16.59 20.07
N SER A 168 39.87 17.10 21.30
CA SER A 168 40.71 16.66 22.43
C SER A 168 40.04 15.51 23.19
N GLY A 169 40.81 14.50 23.64
CA GLY A 169 40.30 13.38 24.44
C GLY A 169 40.85 12.02 24.00
N GLU A 170 41.04 11.11 24.96
CA GLU A 170 41.62 9.78 24.71
C GLU A 170 40.57 8.80 24.15
N ASN A 171 39.30 9.01 24.48
CA ASN A 171 38.18 8.17 24.03
C ASN A 171 37.08 8.98 23.33
N GLU A 172 36.14 8.26 22.72
CA GLU A 172 35.07 8.83 21.89
C GLU A 172 34.13 9.78 22.65
N LYS A 173 33.92 9.53 23.94
CA LYS A 173 33.09 10.37 24.80
C LYS A 173 33.81 11.66 25.18
N GLU A 174 35.09 11.56 25.55
CA GLU A 174 35.91 12.75 25.84
C GLU A 174 36.03 13.66 24.61
N ARG A 175 36.15 13.10 23.41
CA ARG A 175 36.16 13.87 22.16
C ARG A 175 34.81 14.51 21.84
N TYR A 176 33.70 13.83 22.14
CA TYR A 176 32.37 14.44 22.11
C TYR A 176 32.26 15.61 23.09
N ASP A 177 32.73 15.43 24.33
CA ASP A 177 32.72 16.48 25.35
C ASP A 177 33.63 17.66 24.96
N SER A 178 34.77 17.42 24.31
CA SER A 178 35.61 18.48 23.72
C SER A 178 34.86 19.24 22.63
N PHE A 179 34.14 18.56 21.73
CA PHE A 179 33.30 19.24 20.74
C PHE A 179 32.22 20.12 21.41
N MET A 180 31.55 19.59 22.44
CA MET A 180 30.52 20.32 23.18
C MET A 180 31.05 21.55 23.92
N ASN A 181 32.24 21.47 24.51
CA ASN A 181 32.79 22.49 25.41
C ASN A 181 33.72 23.48 24.71
N ASP A 182 34.52 23.02 23.75
CA ASP A 182 35.54 23.82 23.09
C ASP A 182 35.03 24.47 21.79
N PHE A 183 34.09 23.81 21.09
CA PHE A 183 33.54 24.29 19.82
C PHE A 183 32.12 24.86 20.00
N LEU A 184 31.18 24.07 20.52
CA LEU A 184 29.77 24.49 20.61
C LEU A 184 29.47 25.46 21.77
N GLN A 185 30.49 25.92 22.50
CA GLN A 185 30.40 27.07 23.41
C GLN A 185 31.23 28.26 22.94
N ASP A 186 32.03 28.10 21.89
CA ASP A 186 32.81 29.19 21.33
C ASP A 186 31.95 30.04 20.40
N LYS A 187 31.89 31.34 20.71
CA LYS A 187 31.04 32.30 20.00
C LYS A 187 31.44 32.39 18.53
N GLU A 188 32.74 32.46 18.25
CA GLU A 188 33.27 32.62 16.89
C GLU A 188 32.95 31.37 16.05
N TYR A 189 33.09 30.18 16.62
CA TYR A 189 32.72 28.92 15.98
C TYR A 189 31.22 28.86 15.66
N ILE A 190 30.34 29.18 16.62
CA ILE A 190 28.88 29.21 16.39
C ILE A 190 28.54 30.22 15.27
N GLN A 191 29.16 31.40 15.28
CA GLN A 191 28.97 32.39 14.22
C GLN A 191 29.47 31.88 12.86
N SER A 192 30.56 31.11 12.82
CA SER A 192 31.06 30.48 11.60
C SER A 192 30.05 29.47 11.03
N LEU A 193 29.38 28.69 11.91
CA LEU A 193 28.30 27.79 11.51
C LEU A 193 27.09 28.57 11.00
N PHE A 194 26.72 29.68 11.63
CA PHE A 194 25.61 30.52 11.16
C PHE A 194 25.86 31.05 9.75
N ASN A 195 27.11 31.40 9.46
CA ASN A 195 27.53 31.87 8.14
C ASN A 195 27.64 30.75 7.10
N SER A 196 27.99 29.54 7.51
CA SER A 196 28.12 28.38 6.64
C SER A 196 26.77 27.73 6.30
N TYR A 197 25.81 27.78 7.23
CA TYR A 197 24.47 27.21 7.11
C TYR A 197 23.37 28.25 7.35
N PRO A 198 23.31 29.34 6.57
CA PRO A 198 22.40 30.45 6.85
C PRO A 198 20.91 30.08 6.71
N VAL A 199 20.57 29.07 5.90
CA VAL A 199 19.17 28.58 5.83
C VAL A 199 18.79 27.85 7.11
N MET A 200 19.71 27.09 7.74
CA MET A 200 19.48 26.44 9.03
C MET A 200 19.09 27.46 10.10
N VAL A 201 19.86 28.54 10.19
CA VAL A 201 19.63 29.61 11.18
C VAL A 201 18.33 30.33 10.91
N ARG A 202 18.03 30.64 9.65
CA ARG A 202 16.74 31.21 9.24
C ARG A 202 15.58 30.34 9.75
N LEU A 203 15.62 29.05 9.45
CA LEU A 203 14.57 28.10 9.86
C LEU A 203 14.45 28.02 11.38
N MET A 204 15.55 28.05 12.13
CA MET A 204 15.51 28.07 13.60
C MET A 204 14.83 29.33 14.14
N VAL A 205 15.17 30.52 13.62
CA VAL A 205 14.52 31.78 14.03
C VAL A 205 13.04 31.77 13.69
N GLU A 206 12.68 31.38 12.47
CA GLU A 206 11.28 31.28 12.03
C GLU A 206 10.50 30.26 12.89
N THR A 207 11.12 29.14 13.26
CA THR A 207 10.53 28.10 14.13
C THR A 207 10.29 28.58 15.57
N VAL A 208 11.19 29.40 16.12
CA VAL A 208 10.98 30.02 17.44
C VAL A 208 9.70 30.86 17.40
N HIS A 209 9.59 31.76 16.42
CA HIS A 209 8.43 32.65 16.31
C HIS A 209 7.15 31.89 16.02
N SER A 210 7.13 31.01 15.02
CA SER A 210 5.93 30.25 14.65
C SER A 210 5.40 29.38 15.78
N THR A 211 6.30 28.76 16.56
CA THR A 211 5.92 27.93 17.72
C THR A 211 5.38 28.78 18.86
N VAL A 212 6.08 29.86 19.23
CA VAL A 212 5.64 30.74 20.33
C VAL A 212 4.32 31.42 19.95
N ASP A 213 4.18 31.92 18.73
CA ASP A 213 2.95 32.54 18.23
C ASP A 213 1.77 31.58 18.27
N ALA A 214 1.94 30.34 17.77
CA ALA A 214 0.88 29.33 17.79
C ALA A 214 0.42 28.98 19.23
N MET A 215 1.35 28.86 20.18
CA MET A 215 0.99 28.57 21.57
C MET A 215 0.32 29.76 22.25
N PHE A 216 0.76 30.99 21.99
CA PHE A 216 0.10 32.19 22.53
C PHE A 216 -1.26 32.47 21.89
N GLU A 217 -1.47 32.08 20.63
CA GLU A 217 -2.79 32.08 20.00
C GLU A 217 -3.76 31.14 20.75
N ILE A 218 -3.33 29.92 21.09
CA ILE A 218 -4.11 28.98 21.90
C ILE A 218 -4.42 29.56 23.29
N VAL A 219 -3.42 30.16 23.94
CA VAL A 219 -3.60 30.81 25.24
C VAL A 219 -4.65 31.91 25.16
N TYR A 220 -4.56 32.77 24.15
CA TYR A 220 -5.53 33.85 23.94
C TYR A 220 -6.94 33.27 23.77
N HIS A 221 -7.14 32.34 22.84
CA HIS A 221 -8.43 31.68 22.61
C HIS A 221 -8.99 31.03 23.89
N TYR A 222 -8.16 30.28 24.61
CA TYR A 222 -8.57 29.67 25.87
C TYR A 222 -9.05 30.71 26.88
N THR A 223 -8.32 31.81 27.05
CA THR A 223 -8.71 32.84 28.03
C THR A 223 -9.98 33.60 27.66
N GLU A 224 -10.34 33.67 26.37
CA GLU A 224 -11.64 34.22 25.95
C GLU A 224 -12.78 33.22 26.17
N ASP A 225 -12.54 31.94 25.91
CA ASP A 225 -13.59 30.91 25.89
C ASP A 225 -13.73 30.15 27.22
N ARG A 226 -12.87 30.41 28.21
CA ARG A 226 -12.78 29.69 29.48
C ARG A 226 -14.13 29.45 30.15
N ASP A 227 -14.96 30.48 30.31
CA ASP A 227 -16.23 30.34 31.03
C ASP A 227 -17.21 29.42 30.30
N GLN A 228 -17.22 29.48 28.96
CA GLN A 228 -18.03 28.57 28.15
C GLN A 228 -17.46 27.14 28.16
N LEU A 229 -16.14 26.99 28.22
CA LEU A 229 -15.51 25.69 28.38
C LEU A 229 -15.87 25.05 29.73
N ILE A 230 -15.92 25.83 30.81
CA ILE A 230 -16.36 25.36 32.12
C ILE A 230 -17.84 24.97 32.09
N GLU A 231 -18.70 25.79 31.46
CA GLU A 231 -20.12 25.48 31.33
C GLU A 231 -20.37 24.19 30.53
N LEU A 232 -19.63 23.98 29.45
CA LEU A 232 -19.85 22.87 28.53
C LEU A 232 -19.17 21.56 28.97
N PHE A 233 -17.93 21.63 29.46
CA PHE A 233 -17.12 20.46 29.78
C PHE A 233 -16.96 20.22 31.29
N GLY A 234 -17.10 21.24 32.14
CA GLY A 234 -17.05 21.14 33.61
C GLY A 234 -15.94 21.97 34.28
N GLU A 235 -15.93 22.00 35.62
CA GLU A 235 -15.00 22.82 36.43
C GLU A 235 -13.52 22.41 36.33
N ASP A 236 -13.23 21.20 35.82
CA ASP A 236 -11.87 20.69 35.68
C ASP A 236 -11.03 21.43 34.62
N PHE A 237 -11.66 22.30 33.81
CA PHE A 237 -11.05 23.06 32.72
C PHE A 237 -10.73 24.53 33.09
N ASN A 238 -10.72 24.82 34.39
CA ASN A 238 -10.58 26.17 34.95
C ASN A 238 -9.17 26.79 34.83
N THR A 239 -8.10 26.00 34.96
CA THR A 239 -6.72 26.52 34.91
C THR A 239 -5.85 25.70 33.96
N LEU A 240 -5.40 26.34 32.88
CA LEU A 240 -4.50 25.75 31.87
C LEU A 240 -3.08 25.60 32.42
N THR A 241 -2.49 24.41 32.28
CA THR A 241 -1.17 24.09 32.83
C THR A 241 -0.10 23.86 31.78
N SER A 242 -0.43 23.18 30.70
CA SER A 242 0.46 22.97 29.55
C SER A 242 -0.33 22.79 28.26
N ILE A 243 0.35 23.02 27.14
CA ILE A 243 -0.13 22.83 25.79
C ILE A 243 0.84 21.86 25.11
N ASP A 244 0.39 20.63 24.85
CA ASP A 244 1.21 19.66 24.13
C ASP A 244 0.91 19.80 22.64
N LEU A 245 1.85 20.36 21.88
CA LEU A 245 1.81 20.43 20.42
C LEU A 245 2.33 19.13 19.79
N GLY A 246 1.99 18.90 18.52
CA GLY A 246 2.55 17.80 17.74
C GLY A 246 1.70 16.52 17.78
N ALA A 247 0.41 16.65 18.10
CA ALA A 247 -0.57 15.57 17.93
C ALA A 247 -0.98 15.35 16.45
N GLY A 248 -0.42 16.14 15.53
CA GLY A 248 -0.55 16.02 14.08
C GLY A 248 0.51 16.87 13.38
N ASP A 249 0.44 16.94 12.05
CA ASP A 249 1.37 17.72 11.24
C ASP A 249 1.27 19.23 11.53
N THR A 250 2.33 19.96 11.20
CA THR A 250 2.32 21.42 11.24
C THR A 250 1.83 22.02 9.92
N HIS A 251 0.96 23.02 10.03
CA HIS A 251 0.34 23.73 8.93
C HIS A 251 0.27 25.22 9.26
N GLN A 252 0.04 26.06 8.25
CA GLN A 252 -0.37 27.46 8.43
C GLN A 252 0.50 28.24 9.43
N ASN A 253 1.82 28.20 9.22
CA ASN A 253 2.85 28.79 10.08
C ASN A 253 2.98 28.10 11.44
N GLY A 254 3.19 26.78 11.43
CA GLY A 254 3.53 26.00 12.63
C GLY A 254 2.36 25.65 13.56
N ARG A 255 1.12 25.96 13.17
CA ARG A 255 -0.11 25.54 13.87
C ARG A 255 -0.29 24.04 13.74
N THR A 256 -0.83 23.41 14.78
CA THR A 256 -1.11 21.98 14.82
C THR A 256 -2.20 21.72 15.86
N VAL A 257 -2.81 20.53 15.81
CA VAL A 257 -3.71 20.07 16.87
C VAL A 257 -2.94 20.01 18.19
N ALA A 258 -3.55 20.52 19.25
CA ALA A 258 -2.91 20.70 20.55
C ALA A 258 -3.72 20.07 21.67
N MET A 259 -3.06 19.37 22.60
CA MET A 259 -3.69 18.87 23.82
C MET A 259 -3.54 19.91 24.93
N LEU A 260 -4.66 20.37 25.47
CA LEU A 260 -4.68 21.32 26.58
C LEU A 260 -4.82 20.53 27.88
N ASN A 261 -3.85 20.66 28.78
CA ASN A 261 -3.86 20.00 30.08
C ASN A 261 -4.24 20.99 31.18
N PHE A 262 -5.00 20.50 32.18
CA PHE A 262 -5.53 21.31 33.27
C PHE A 262 -5.19 20.72 34.64
N ASN A 263 -5.25 21.55 35.69
CA ASN A 263 -4.83 21.17 37.07
C ASN A 263 -5.57 19.93 37.63
N ASN A 264 -6.81 19.66 37.21
CA ASN A 264 -7.63 18.55 37.73
C ASN A 264 -7.58 17.27 36.86
N LYS A 265 -6.55 17.10 36.02
CA LYS A 265 -6.42 16.00 35.04
C LYS A 265 -7.41 16.03 33.88
N GLY A 266 -8.20 17.09 33.73
CA GLY A 266 -8.97 17.34 32.53
C GLY A 266 -8.04 17.53 31.32
N LYS A 267 -8.48 17.04 30.15
CA LYS A 267 -7.82 17.25 28.85
C LYS A 267 -8.84 17.69 27.80
N LEU A 268 -8.47 18.66 26.98
CA LEU A 268 -9.23 19.06 25.79
C LEU A 268 -8.35 19.01 24.55
N VAL A 269 -8.96 18.71 23.41
CA VAL A 269 -8.32 18.79 22.11
C VAL A 269 -8.63 20.16 21.52
N TYR A 270 -7.62 20.99 21.31
CA TYR A 270 -7.75 22.24 20.55
C TYR A 270 -7.38 21.99 19.09
N LYS A 271 -8.23 22.46 18.19
CA LYS A 271 -7.98 22.38 16.75
C LYS A 271 -7.92 23.79 16.17
N PRO A 272 -6.85 24.17 15.44
CA PRO A 272 -6.71 25.47 14.79
C PRO A 272 -7.54 25.56 13.49
N ARG A 273 -8.78 25.05 13.53
CA ARG A 273 -9.77 25.12 12.46
C ARG A 273 -11.17 25.18 13.07
N SER A 274 -12.14 25.71 12.32
CA SER A 274 -13.53 25.63 12.74
C SER A 274 -13.98 24.18 12.96
N LEU A 275 -14.76 23.94 14.01
CA LEU A 275 -15.42 22.66 14.28
C LEU A 275 -16.90 22.67 13.84
N LYS A 276 -17.27 23.59 12.94
CA LYS A 276 -18.66 23.67 12.46
C LYS A 276 -19.07 22.39 11.72
N THR A 277 -18.14 21.79 10.98
CA THR A 277 -18.34 20.48 10.34
C THR A 277 -18.63 19.41 11.39
N ASP A 278 -17.89 19.39 12.50
CA ASP A 278 -18.05 18.43 13.60
C ASP A 278 -19.41 18.61 14.33
N GLU A 279 -19.84 19.85 14.57
CA GLU A 279 -21.18 20.15 15.11
C GLU A 279 -22.30 19.62 14.21
N LEU A 280 -22.23 19.93 12.91
CA LEU A 280 -23.23 19.47 11.95
C LEU A 280 -23.18 17.96 11.73
N PHE A 281 -22.02 17.34 11.91
CA PHE A 281 -21.92 15.89 11.93
C PHE A 281 -22.68 15.29 13.11
N ASN A 282 -22.57 15.85 14.32
CA ASN A 282 -23.39 15.43 15.47
C ASN A 282 -24.91 15.58 15.20
N GLU A 283 -25.31 16.65 14.51
CA GLU A 283 -26.71 16.83 14.08
C GLU A 283 -27.13 15.74 13.08
N LEU A 284 -26.26 15.39 12.13
CA LEU A 284 -26.47 14.30 11.18
C LEU A 284 -26.58 12.95 11.90
N LEU A 285 -25.69 12.62 12.83
CA LEU A 285 -25.77 11.40 13.64
C LEU A 285 -27.08 11.34 14.44
N THR A 286 -27.49 12.47 15.01
CA THR A 286 -28.77 12.59 15.72
C THR A 286 -29.97 12.35 14.79
N TRP A 287 -29.92 12.88 13.57
CA TRP A 287 -30.95 12.64 12.55
C TRP A 287 -30.99 11.15 12.15
N ILE A 288 -29.83 10.52 11.89
CA ILE A 288 -29.73 9.09 11.58
C ILE A 288 -30.33 8.24 12.70
N ASN A 289 -29.99 8.53 13.96
CA ASN A 289 -30.52 7.83 15.12
C ASN A 289 -32.06 7.95 15.20
N LYS A 290 -32.61 9.15 14.94
CA LYS A 290 -34.07 9.38 14.87
C LYS A 290 -34.75 8.63 13.72
N LYS A 291 -34.03 8.38 12.62
CA LYS A 291 -34.52 7.57 11.49
C LYS A 291 -34.50 6.07 11.75
N GLY A 292 -33.99 5.62 12.90
CA GLY A 292 -34.08 4.24 13.35
C GLY A 292 -32.90 3.36 12.95
N PHE A 293 -31.69 3.90 12.86
CA PHE A 293 -30.49 3.08 12.75
C PHE A 293 -30.38 2.15 13.98
N LYS A 294 -30.17 0.84 13.77
CA LYS A 294 -30.43 -0.18 14.80
C LYS A 294 -29.52 -0.07 16.03
N LYS A 295 -28.28 0.40 15.84
CA LYS A 295 -27.31 0.64 16.90
C LYS A 295 -26.97 2.13 16.92
N PRO A 296 -27.47 2.90 17.89
CA PRO A 296 -27.28 4.35 17.90
C PRO A 296 -25.81 4.76 17.82
N LEU A 297 -25.56 5.81 17.04
CA LEU A 297 -24.25 6.46 16.90
C LEU A 297 -24.05 7.50 18.01
N LYS A 298 -22.80 7.71 18.43
CA LYS A 298 -22.43 8.58 19.56
C LYS A 298 -21.94 9.94 19.05
N ASN A 299 -22.46 11.01 19.63
CA ASN A 299 -22.02 12.38 19.37
C ASN A 299 -20.79 12.71 20.23
N LEU A 300 -19.99 13.66 19.76
CA LEU A 300 -18.89 14.25 20.54
C LEU A 300 -19.22 15.66 21.01
N THR A 301 -18.83 15.98 22.24
CA THR A 301 -18.95 17.34 22.75
C THR A 301 -17.88 18.22 22.10
N VAL A 302 -18.33 19.27 21.41
CA VAL A 302 -17.47 20.24 20.73
C VAL A 302 -17.92 21.67 21.02
N LEU A 303 -16.98 22.60 21.06
CA LEU A 303 -17.20 24.04 21.06
C LEU A 303 -16.57 24.61 19.78
N SER A 304 -17.39 25.00 18.81
CA SER A 304 -16.90 25.59 17.57
C SER A 304 -16.76 27.12 17.64
N ARG A 305 -15.76 27.62 16.93
CA ARG A 305 -15.56 29.02 16.56
C ARG A 305 -15.31 29.11 15.05
N ASP A 306 -15.19 30.33 14.53
CA ASP A 306 -15.03 30.55 13.09
C ASP A 306 -13.69 30.02 12.56
N GLU A 307 -12.62 30.11 13.36
CA GLU A 307 -11.26 29.73 12.91
C GLU A 307 -10.60 28.65 13.78
N TYR A 308 -11.22 28.24 14.88
CA TYR A 308 -10.70 27.23 15.81
C TYR A 308 -11.84 26.51 16.54
N GLY A 309 -11.52 25.55 17.39
CA GLY A 309 -12.48 25.01 18.34
C GLY A 309 -11.88 23.99 19.30
N TYR A 310 -12.73 23.54 20.23
CA TYR A 310 -12.38 22.58 21.27
C TYR A 310 -13.23 21.33 21.16
N GLN A 311 -12.63 20.17 21.36
CA GLN A 311 -13.27 18.87 21.33
C GLN A 311 -12.93 18.12 22.62
N GLU A 312 -13.88 17.34 23.14
CA GLU A 312 -13.62 16.47 24.28
C GLU A 312 -12.49 15.47 23.98
N PHE A 313 -11.67 15.18 24.98
CA PHE A 313 -10.60 14.21 24.86
C PHE A 313 -11.11 12.77 25.10
N ILE A 314 -10.86 11.87 24.15
CA ILE A 314 -11.29 10.47 24.23
C ILE A 314 -10.09 9.57 24.52
N THR A 315 -10.10 8.91 25.68
CA THR A 315 -9.03 7.99 26.09
C THR A 315 -9.16 6.61 25.43
N GLY A 316 -10.39 6.19 25.12
CA GLY A 316 -10.72 4.82 24.73
C GLY A 316 -10.96 3.90 25.93
N SER A 317 -11.83 2.91 25.76
CA SER A 317 -12.22 1.94 26.79
C SER A 317 -12.39 0.55 26.19
N GLU A 318 -12.22 -0.51 26.99
CA GLU A 318 -12.40 -1.89 26.53
C GLU A 318 -13.88 -2.27 26.42
N CYS A 319 -14.19 -3.20 25.51
CA CYS A 319 -15.46 -3.91 25.48
C CYS A 319 -15.53 -4.90 26.66
N ASN A 320 -16.68 -4.97 27.31
CA ASN A 320 -16.97 -5.92 28.39
C ASN A 320 -17.49 -7.26 27.87
N THR A 321 -18.12 -7.28 26.69
CA THR A 321 -18.78 -8.46 26.12
C THR A 321 -18.49 -8.62 24.62
N LEU A 322 -18.66 -9.84 24.09
CA LEU A 322 -18.54 -10.08 22.65
C LEU A 322 -19.64 -9.33 21.86
N GLN A 323 -20.82 -9.15 22.45
CA GLN A 323 -21.91 -8.39 21.84
C GLN A 323 -21.58 -6.89 21.67
N GLU A 324 -20.75 -6.33 22.56
CA GLU A 324 -20.21 -4.98 22.42
C GLU A 324 -19.23 -4.89 21.23
N VAL A 325 -18.41 -5.92 21.03
CA VAL A 325 -17.53 -6.03 19.86
C VAL A 325 -18.34 -6.14 18.55
N GLU A 326 -19.35 -7.01 18.51
CA GLU A 326 -20.26 -7.12 17.35
C GLU A 326 -20.97 -5.78 17.06
N SER A 327 -21.38 -5.07 18.11
CA SER A 327 -22.02 -3.76 17.99
C SER A 327 -21.05 -2.68 17.50
N PHE A 328 -19.78 -2.74 17.90
CA PHE A 328 -18.71 -1.88 17.36
C PHE A 328 -18.56 -2.06 15.85
N TYR A 329 -18.40 -3.31 15.38
CA TYR A 329 -18.21 -3.59 13.96
C TYR A 329 -19.46 -3.33 13.11
N TYR A 330 -20.65 -3.52 13.68
CA TYR A 330 -21.90 -3.05 13.06
C TYR A 330 -21.90 -1.53 12.87
N ARG A 331 -21.49 -0.75 13.88
CA ARG A 331 -21.39 0.71 13.75
C ARG A 331 -20.34 1.10 12.70
N GLN A 332 -19.19 0.43 12.67
CA GLN A 332 -18.17 0.64 11.62
C GLN A 332 -18.74 0.43 10.21
N GLY A 333 -19.51 -0.64 10.00
CA GLY A 333 -20.25 -0.86 8.75
C GLY A 333 -21.14 0.33 8.37
N GLY A 334 -21.88 0.86 9.34
CA GLY A 334 -22.70 2.07 9.16
C GLY A 334 -21.88 3.29 8.75
N TYR A 335 -20.73 3.52 9.36
CA TYR A 335 -19.84 4.62 9.00
C TYR A 335 -19.22 4.46 7.60
N ILE A 336 -18.84 3.24 7.20
CA ILE A 336 -18.36 2.96 5.83
C ILE A 336 -19.40 3.40 4.79
N ALA A 337 -20.68 3.06 5.00
CA ALA A 337 -21.75 3.48 4.11
C ALA A 337 -21.93 5.01 4.10
N LEU A 338 -21.90 5.64 5.29
CA LEU A 338 -22.06 7.08 5.43
C LEU A 338 -20.95 7.84 4.69
N PHE A 339 -19.68 7.45 4.91
CA PHE A 339 -18.52 8.09 4.31
C PHE A 339 -18.40 7.83 2.80
N TYR A 340 -18.82 6.64 2.34
CA TYR A 340 -18.98 6.38 0.91
C TYR A 340 -19.95 7.38 0.27
N ILE A 341 -21.12 7.60 0.89
CA ILE A 341 -22.17 8.50 0.38
C ILE A 341 -21.72 9.97 0.41
N LEU A 342 -21.04 10.39 1.48
CA LEU A 342 -20.55 11.77 1.65
C LEU A 342 -19.29 12.07 0.82
N ASN A 343 -18.76 11.09 0.07
CA ASN A 343 -17.53 11.24 -0.71
C ASN A 343 -16.33 11.62 0.17
N SER A 344 -16.27 11.01 1.34
CA SER A 344 -15.27 11.25 2.38
C SER A 344 -13.93 10.59 2.06
N THR A 345 -12.84 11.14 2.60
CA THR A 345 -11.47 10.62 2.46
C THR A 345 -10.74 10.62 3.81
N ASP A 346 -9.63 9.89 3.91
CA ASP A 346 -8.64 10.05 5.00
C ASP A 346 -9.09 9.61 6.42
N PHE A 347 -9.94 8.59 6.52
CA PHE A 347 -10.34 7.97 7.79
C PHE A 347 -9.46 6.75 8.13
N HIS A 348 -8.14 6.98 8.16
CA HIS A 348 -7.13 5.98 8.56
C HIS A 348 -7.13 5.76 10.07
N HIS A 349 -6.39 4.75 10.52
CA HIS A 349 -6.35 4.29 11.92
C HIS A 349 -6.09 5.37 12.98
N GLU A 350 -5.33 6.43 12.70
CA GLU A 350 -5.07 7.51 13.67
C GLU A 350 -6.31 8.39 13.95
N ASN A 351 -7.27 8.41 13.02
CA ASN A 351 -8.48 9.23 13.12
C ASN A 351 -9.63 8.52 13.83
N ILE A 352 -9.41 7.31 14.34
CA ILE A 352 -10.43 6.48 14.99
C ILE A 352 -9.95 6.04 16.38
N ILE A 353 -10.79 6.23 17.39
CA ILE A 353 -10.57 5.69 18.73
C ILE A 353 -11.71 4.72 19.07
N ALA A 354 -11.35 3.52 19.54
CA ALA A 354 -12.28 2.55 20.08
C ALA A 354 -12.59 2.87 21.55
N ASP A 355 -13.84 3.27 21.80
CA ASP A 355 -14.36 3.56 23.14
C ASP A 355 -15.49 2.59 23.48
N GLY A 356 -15.10 1.41 23.99
CA GLY A 356 -15.99 0.29 24.21
C GLY A 356 -16.63 -0.16 22.90
N GLU A 357 -17.96 -0.22 22.85
CA GLU A 357 -18.71 -0.58 21.64
C GLU A 357 -18.81 0.55 20.59
N TYR A 358 -18.17 1.70 20.79
CA TYR A 358 -18.29 2.87 19.91
C TYR A 358 -16.98 3.17 19.16
N PRO A 359 -16.98 3.13 17.81
CA PRO A 359 -15.93 3.75 17.02
C PRO A 359 -16.14 5.27 17.01
N ILE A 360 -15.14 6.00 17.48
CA ILE A 360 -15.17 7.46 17.61
C ILE A 360 -14.24 8.08 16.57
N PHE A 361 -14.80 8.90 15.69
CA PHE A 361 -14.05 9.66 14.70
C PHE A 361 -13.61 10.97 15.31
N ILE A 362 -12.31 11.09 15.56
CA ILE A 362 -11.76 12.26 16.23
C ILE A 362 -11.39 13.36 15.26
N ASP A 363 -11.26 13.10 13.96
CA ASP A 363 -11.02 14.13 12.96
C ASP A 363 -11.96 14.03 11.75
N LEU A 364 -12.58 15.16 11.41
CA LEU A 364 -13.64 15.27 10.40
C LEU A 364 -13.34 16.34 9.35
N GLU A 365 -12.10 16.85 9.29
CA GLU A 365 -11.75 17.87 8.30
C GLU A 365 -11.84 17.37 6.86
N THR A 366 -11.69 16.07 6.63
CA THR A 366 -11.85 15.41 5.32
C THR A 366 -13.19 14.69 5.16
N LEU A 367 -14.21 15.07 5.96
CA LEU A 367 -15.56 14.51 5.85
C LEU A 367 -16.12 14.66 4.43
N PHE A 368 -15.73 15.70 3.71
CA PHE A 368 -16.04 15.90 2.31
C PHE A 368 -14.74 15.99 1.50
N SER A 369 -14.71 15.33 0.35
CA SER A 369 -13.68 15.50 -0.66
C SER A 369 -14.32 16.00 -1.96
N ASN A 370 -13.55 16.74 -2.77
CA ASN A 370 -13.96 17.16 -4.09
C ASN A 370 -13.12 16.45 -5.18
N THR A 371 -13.62 16.42 -6.40
CA THR A 371 -12.98 15.70 -7.51
C THR A 371 -12.34 16.68 -8.49
N ILE A 372 -11.18 16.29 -9.00
CA ILE A 372 -10.55 16.93 -10.14
C ILE A 372 -10.52 15.90 -11.27
N GLU A 373 -11.01 16.26 -12.46
CA GLU A 373 -10.93 15.42 -13.65
C GLU A 373 -9.49 15.24 -14.11
N PHE A 374 -9.11 14.01 -14.49
CA PHE A 374 -7.81 13.74 -15.11
C PHE A 374 -7.68 14.46 -16.46
N ASN A 375 -6.45 14.70 -16.91
CA ASN A 375 -6.16 15.39 -18.17
C ASN A 375 -6.96 14.81 -19.34
N ASN A 376 -7.81 15.63 -19.98
CA ASN A 376 -8.70 15.20 -21.06
C ASN A 376 -7.97 14.59 -22.28
N LYS A 377 -6.68 14.92 -22.50
CA LYS A 377 -5.87 14.27 -23.54
C LYS A 377 -5.55 12.80 -23.24
N LEU A 378 -5.67 12.36 -21.99
CA LEU A 378 -5.53 10.96 -21.55
C LEU A 378 -6.90 10.23 -21.49
N THR A 379 -8.03 10.93 -21.69
CA THR A 379 -9.38 10.37 -21.46
C THR A 379 -10.13 9.93 -22.71
N ASP A 380 -9.66 10.29 -23.91
CA ASP A 380 -10.23 9.73 -25.14
C ASP A 380 -9.81 8.26 -25.24
N ASN A 381 -10.75 7.33 -24.96
CA ASN A 381 -10.56 5.87 -24.93
C ASN A 381 -9.85 5.34 -23.66
N LYS A 382 -10.55 5.35 -22.50
CA LYS A 382 -10.01 4.91 -21.19
C LYS A 382 -9.65 3.42 -21.18
N SER A 383 -8.49 3.06 -20.64
CA SER A 383 -8.11 1.67 -20.37
C SER A 383 -8.92 1.05 -19.24
N ALA A 384 -8.97 -0.28 -19.22
CA ALA A 384 -9.50 -1.05 -18.11
C ALA A 384 -8.84 -0.63 -16.77
N PHE A 385 -7.52 -0.39 -16.77
CA PHE A 385 -6.80 0.09 -15.58
C PHE A 385 -7.28 1.47 -15.12
N MET A 386 -7.43 2.43 -16.03
CA MET A 386 -7.92 3.77 -15.68
C MET A 386 -9.35 3.72 -15.14
N LYS A 387 -10.21 2.86 -15.69
CA LYS A 387 -11.56 2.64 -15.15
C LYS A 387 -11.53 2.05 -13.75
N LEU A 388 -10.71 1.02 -13.51
CA LEU A 388 -10.53 0.49 -12.16
C LEU A 388 -10.07 1.57 -11.17
N SER A 389 -9.11 2.42 -11.56
CA SER A 389 -8.65 3.50 -10.69
C SER A 389 -9.77 4.50 -10.35
N LEU A 390 -10.64 4.81 -11.31
CA LEU A 390 -11.82 5.66 -11.09
C LEU A 390 -12.86 4.96 -10.21
N ASP A 391 -13.10 3.67 -10.42
CA ASP A 391 -14.05 2.87 -9.65
C ASP A 391 -13.60 2.73 -8.19
N ILE A 392 -12.32 2.43 -7.94
CA ILE A 392 -11.74 2.40 -6.58
C ILE A 392 -11.92 3.77 -5.91
N LYS A 393 -11.63 4.85 -6.65
CA LYS A 393 -11.78 6.22 -6.14
C LYS A 393 -13.24 6.59 -5.86
N ASP A 394 -14.21 6.02 -6.56
CA ASP A 394 -15.65 6.20 -6.36
C ASP A 394 -16.27 4.99 -5.60
N SER A 395 -15.56 4.44 -4.62
CA SER A 395 -16.00 3.27 -3.84
C SER A 395 -15.78 3.44 -2.33
N VAL A 396 -16.19 2.43 -1.55
CA VAL A 396 -15.89 2.31 -0.11
C VAL A 396 -14.41 2.39 0.25
N PHE A 397 -13.49 2.20 -0.69
CA PHE A 397 -12.05 2.35 -0.44
C PHE A 397 -11.59 3.81 -0.31
N GLN A 398 -12.36 4.76 -0.85
CA GLN A 398 -12.00 6.17 -0.86
C GLN A 398 -11.81 6.75 0.56
N SER A 399 -12.58 6.25 1.53
CA SER A 399 -12.52 6.71 2.91
C SER A 399 -11.27 6.24 3.66
N LEU A 400 -10.51 5.27 3.14
CA LEU A 400 -9.41 4.59 3.86
C LEU A 400 -9.83 3.85 5.14
N MET A 401 -11.13 3.56 5.32
CA MET A 401 -11.57 2.72 6.45
C MET A 401 -11.25 1.23 6.24
N LEU A 402 -11.19 0.79 4.98
CA LEU A 402 -11.08 -0.62 4.61
C LEU A 402 -9.63 -1.04 4.33
N PRO A 403 -9.21 -2.22 4.79
CA PRO A 403 -7.91 -2.80 4.48
C PRO A 403 -7.65 -2.92 2.98
N ALA A 404 -6.63 -2.24 2.48
CA ALA A 404 -6.20 -2.42 1.11
C ALA A 404 -4.78 -1.91 0.89
N LYS A 405 -3.90 -2.82 0.44
CA LYS A 405 -2.57 -2.45 -0.06
C LYS A 405 -2.65 -2.18 -1.56
N PHE A 406 -2.92 -0.93 -1.93
CA PHE A 406 -2.97 -0.51 -3.34
C PHE A 406 -1.60 -0.14 -3.94
N SER A 407 -0.56 0.05 -3.11
CA SER A 407 0.78 0.43 -3.58
C SER A 407 1.79 -0.68 -3.30
N ASP A 408 2.65 -0.97 -4.27
CA ASP A 408 3.87 -1.74 -4.08
C ASP A 408 5.03 -0.85 -3.57
N ASP A 409 4.76 0.27 -2.86
CA ASP A 409 5.81 1.13 -2.31
C ASP A 409 6.54 0.36 -1.19
N PRO A 410 7.83 0.01 -1.37
CA PRO A 410 8.58 -0.76 -0.38
C PRO A 410 8.79 -0.02 0.95
N LEU A 411 8.54 1.29 1.01
CA LEU A 411 8.66 2.10 2.23
C LEU A 411 7.38 2.07 3.09
N ILE A 412 6.21 1.85 2.49
CA ILE A 412 4.90 1.76 3.19
C ILE A 412 4.29 0.40 2.86
N ASN A 413 4.84 -0.65 3.47
CA ASN A 413 4.36 -2.03 3.30
C ASN A 413 3.39 -2.47 4.41
N TYR A 414 2.71 -1.54 5.08
CA TYR A 414 1.71 -1.86 6.09
C TYR A 414 0.39 -1.16 5.81
N ASP A 415 -0.69 -1.77 6.31
CA ASP A 415 -2.04 -1.23 6.12
C ASP A 415 -2.26 -0.05 7.07
N LEU A 416 -2.66 1.10 6.51
CA LEU A 416 -3.02 2.30 7.27
C LEU A 416 -4.53 2.37 7.54
N SER A 417 -5.31 1.40 7.07
CA SER A 417 -6.77 1.49 7.11
C SER A 417 -7.33 1.56 8.53
N GLY A 418 -8.50 2.19 8.65
CA GLY A 418 -9.23 2.28 9.92
C GLY A 418 -9.53 0.93 10.58
N LEU A 419 -9.66 -0.15 9.81
CA LEU A 419 -10.04 -1.49 10.29
C LEU A 419 -8.93 -2.55 10.25
N GLY A 420 -7.82 -2.33 9.53
CA GLY A 420 -6.86 -3.40 9.21
C GLY A 420 -5.67 -3.58 10.15
N VAL A 421 -5.45 -2.65 11.08
CA VAL A 421 -4.32 -2.75 12.01
C VAL A 421 -4.68 -3.56 13.26
N SER A 422 -4.40 -4.88 13.21
CA SER A 422 -4.52 -5.78 14.36
C SER A 422 -3.14 -6.29 14.82
N GLY A 423 -2.30 -5.42 15.41
CA GLY A 423 -1.06 -5.86 16.06
C GLY A 423 0.06 -4.82 16.11
N GLU A 424 1.22 -5.21 16.64
CA GLU A 424 2.49 -4.51 16.45
C GLU A 424 2.91 -4.63 14.98
N LEU A 425 3.26 -3.52 14.34
CA LEU A 425 3.79 -3.50 12.98
C LEU A 425 5.30 -3.30 13.02
N GLU A 426 6.05 -4.25 12.47
CA GLU A 426 7.47 -4.06 12.15
C GLU A 426 7.57 -3.41 10.77
N VAL A 427 8.06 -2.18 10.72
CA VAL A 427 8.28 -1.48 9.44
C VAL A 427 9.68 -1.82 8.95
N GLU A 428 9.75 -2.39 7.74
CA GLU A 428 10.99 -2.80 7.07
C GLU A 428 12.06 -1.68 7.00
N PRO A 429 13.36 -2.03 6.90
CA PRO A 429 14.52 -1.20 7.31
C PRO A 429 14.84 0.02 6.44
N SER A 430 13.92 0.57 5.66
CA SER A 430 14.22 1.63 4.70
C SER A 430 13.73 3.03 5.08
N ALA A 431 12.88 3.17 6.10
CA ALA A 431 12.13 4.41 6.34
C ALA A 431 12.63 5.32 7.49
N VAL A 432 13.30 4.80 8.52
CA VAL A 432 13.68 5.63 9.70
C VAL A 432 15.19 5.75 9.86
N ASN A 433 15.69 7.00 9.80
CA ASN A 433 17.06 7.33 10.20
C ASN A 433 17.12 7.35 11.73
N ALA A 434 17.65 6.30 12.34
CA ALA A 434 17.94 6.25 13.77
C ALA A 434 19.34 6.80 14.04
N LEU A 435 19.57 7.28 15.27
CA LEU A 435 20.90 7.70 15.72
C LEU A 435 21.65 6.51 16.31
N ASP A 436 22.88 6.31 15.84
CA ASP A 436 23.85 5.35 16.37
C ASP A 436 25.00 6.10 17.06
N ASN A 437 25.60 5.50 18.09
CA ASN A 437 26.66 6.10 18.92
C ASN A 437 26.29 7.49 19.49
N ILE A 438 25.11 7.62 20.09
CA ILE A 438 24.67 8.87 20.74
C ILE A 438 25.65 9.26 21.85
N TYR A 439 25.97 10.55 21.97
CA TYR A 439 26.96 11.10 22.93
C TYR A 439 28.41 10.63 22.69
N SER A 440 28.76 10.30 21.45
CA SER A 440 30.11 9.96 20.98
C SER A 440 30.49 10.78 19.75
N ASP A 441 31.79 10.98 19.51
CA ASP A 441 32.32 11.62 18.29
C ASP A 441 32.10 10.77 17.02
N GLN A 442 31.69 9.51 17.19
CA GLN A 442 31.30 8.58 16.12
C GLN A 442 29.80 8.56 15.85
N ILE A 443 29.04 9.53 16.39
CA ILE A 443 27.61 9.65 16.14
C ILE A 443 27.31 9.71 14.65
N LYS A 444 26.31 8.96 14.21
CA LYS A 444 25.88 8.87 12.81
C LYS A 444 24.41 8.49 12.72
N MET A 445 23.80 8.79 11.56
CA MET A 445 22.48 8.26 11.23
C MET A 445 22.62 6.90 10.54
N VAL A 446 21.84 5.92 10.99
CA VAL A 446 21.74 4.59 10.40
C VAL A 446 20.29 4.26 10.09
N LYS A 447 20.06 3.40 9.11
CA LYS A 447 18.73 2.84 8.85
C LYS A 447 18.43 1.75 9.86
N GLN A 448 17.28 1.81 10.51
CA GLN A 448 16.87 0.81 11.51
C GLN A 448 15.40 0.43 11.34
N THR A 449 15.08 -0.84 11.63
CA THR A 449 13.71 -1.33 11.79
C THR A 449 13.08 -0.72 13.04
N VAL A 450 11.90 -0.13 12.90
CA VAL A 450 11.16 0.44 14.02
C VAL A 450 9.86 -0.33 14.21
N LYS A 451 9.55 -0.64 15.47
CA LYS A 451 8.24 -1.13 15.88
C LYS A 451 7.32 0.06 16.08
N LEU A 452 6.23 0.13 15.32
CA LEU A 452 5.21 1.15 15.53
C LEU A 452 4.47 0.86 16.83
N GLN A 453 4.12 1.93 17.57
CA GLN A 453 3.29 1.81 18.76
C GLN A 453 1.89 1.32 18.39
N GLU A 454 1.26 0.61 19.32
CA GLU A 454 -0.10 0.12 19.10
C GLU A 454 -1.10 1.27 18.97
N PHE A 455 -1.92 1.21 17.92
CA PHE A 455 -3.02 2.16 17.71
C PHE A 455 -4.28 1.77 18.49
N ASN A 456 -5.12 2.78 18.77
CA ASN A 456 -6.33 2.68 19.58
C ASN A 456 -7.63 2.57 18.77
N ASN A 457 -7.54 2.28 17.47
CA ASN A 457 -8.67 2.17 16.54
C ASN A 457 -9.46 0.85 16.63
N THR A 458 -8.87 -0.18 17.24
CA THR A 458 -9.41 -1.55 17.28
C THR A 458 -9.97 -1.86 18.67
N PRO A 459 -11.20 -2.41 18.79
CA PRO A 459 -11.78 -2.71 20.08
C PRO A 459 -11.03 -3.85 20.76
N ARG A 460 -10.90 -3.74 22.08
CA ARG A 460 -10.23 -4.72 22.95
C ARG A 460 -11.24 -5.39 23.86
N ILE A 461 -11.04 -6.68 24.11
CA ILE A 461 -11.78 -7.44 25.12
C ILE A 461 -10.79 -8.25 25.95
N LYS A 462 -10.80 -8.05 27.28
CA LYS A 462 -9.83 -8.67 28.21
C LYS A 462 -8.38 -8.40 27.76
N GLN A 463 -8.08 -7.15 27.42
CA GLN A 463 -6.78 -6.67 26.89
C GLN A 463 -6.37 -7.23 25.51
N LYS A 464 -7.16 -8.10 24.88
CA LYS A 464 -6.87 -8.64 23.54
C LYS A 464 -7.59 -7.83 22.46
N LYS A 465 -6.86 -7.42 21.43
CA LYS A 465 -7.45 -6.85 20.21
C LYS A 465 -8.29 -7.91 19.48
N THR A 466 -9.35 -7.47 18.83
CA THR A 466 -10.19 -8.29 17.96
C THR A 466 -9.79 -8.08 16.50
N ASN A 467 -10.18 -8.99 15.60
CA ASN A 467 -9.92 -8.86 14.17
C ASN A 467 -11.22 -8.56 13.41
N ALA A 468 -11.20 -7.54 12.54
CA ALA A 468 -12.35 -7.18 11.72
C ALA A 468 -12.78 -8.31 10.76
N SER A 469 -11.85 -9.20 10.35
CA SER A 469 -12.16 -10.35 9.50
C SER A 469 -13.07 -11.40 10.18
N GLU A 470 -13.13 -11.39 11.52
CA GLU A 470 -14.02 -12.28 12.30
C GLU A 470 -15.46 -11.74 12.36
N HIS A 471 -15.68 -10.48 11.98
CA HIS A 471 -16.95 -9.76 12.12
C HIS A 471 -17.48 -9.19 10.79
N VAL A 472 -17.17 -9.86 9.67
CA VAL A 472 -17.55 -9.45 8.31
C VAL A 472 -19.07 -9.25 8.19
N GLN A 473 -19.87 -10.13 8.80
CA GLN A 473 -21.32 -10.06 8.68
C GLN A 473 -21.91 -8.86 9.43
N GLU A 474 -21.36 -8.52 10.61
CA GLU A 474 -21.76 -7.33 11.37
C GLU A 474 -21.48 -6.06 10.57
N ILE A 475 -20.30 -5.96 9.96
CA ILE A 475 -19.91 -4.83 9.09
C ILE A 475 -20.85 -4.73 7.90
N ILE A 476 -21.11 -5.82 7.18
CA ILE A 476 -22.03 -5.83 6.03
C ILE A 476 -23.45 -5.45 6.46
N ASN A 477 -23.92 -5.95 7.60
CA ASN A 477 -25.25 -5.62 8.12
C ASN A 477 -25.37 -4.12 8.44
N GLY A 478 -24.37 -3.56 9.12
CA GLY A 478 -24.31 -2.13 9.43
C GLY A 478 -24.28 -1.25 8.17
N PHE A 479 -23.44 -1.64 7.21
CA PHE A 479 -23.34 -0.97 5.90
C PHE A 479 -24.68 -0.98 5.17
N THR A 480 -25.28 -2.18 5.04
CA THR A 480 -26.55 -2.39 4.34
C THR A 480 -27.68 -1.56 4.96
N ASP A 481 -27.78 -1.57 6.29
CA ASP A 481 -28.84 -0.86 7.01
C ASP A 481 -28.70 0.66 6.86
N MET A 482 -27.48 1.20 6.98
CA MET A 482 -27.23 2.63 6.78
C MET A 482 -27.49 3.05 5.32
N TYR A 483 -26.96 2.30 4.37
CA TYR A 483 -27.14 2.56 2.94
C TYR A 483 -28.63 2.65 2.59
N LYS A 484 -29.43 1.68 3.04
CA LYS A 484 -30.88 1.66 2.83
C LYS A 484 -31.59 2.79 3.58
N LEU A 485 -31.16 3.12 4.79
CA LEU A 485 -31.75 4.22 5.57
C LEU A 485 -31.61 5.55 4.84
N ILE A 486 -30.42 5.88 4.34
CA ILE A 486 -30.19 7.10 3.56
C ILE A 486 -30.96 7.06 2.24
N LEU A 487 -30.92 5.93 1.51
CA LEU A 487 -31.64 5.77 0.25
C LEU A 487 -33.15 5.99 0.41
N ASN A 488 -33.76 5.42 1.45
CA ASN A 488 -35.20 5.55 1.74
C ASN A 488 -35.58 6.97 2.20
N ASN A 489 -34.64 7.73 2.78
CA ASN A 489 -34.86 9.10 3.23
C ASN A 489 -34.17 10.15 2.33
N LYS A 490 -33.73 9.77 1.13
CA LYS A 490 -32.91 10.58 0.22
C LYS A 490 -33.49 11.97 -0.05
N LYS A 491 -34.82 12.08 -0.22
CA LYS A 491 -35.49 13.35 -0.46
C LYS A 491 -35.25 14.30 0.70
N GLU A 492 -35.58 13.88 1.92
CA GLU A 492 -35.38 14.69 3.14
C GLU A 492 -33.90 14.99 3.38
N PHE A 493 -33.02 14.02 3.13
CA PHE A 493 -31.57 14.20 3.26
C PHE A 493 -31.03 15.35 2.41
N THR A 494 -31.63 15.60 1.24
CA THR A 494 -31.14 16.56 0.22
C THR A 494 -31.97 17.83 0.08
N LEU A 495 -33.02 18.03 0.89
CA LEU A 495 -33.82 19.27 0.89
C LEU A 495 -32.97 20.49 1.30
N GLU A 496 -33.43 21.69 0.96
CA GLU A 496 -32.81 22.97 1.37
C GLU A 496 -32.81 23.22 2.88
N ASN A 497 -33.51 22.40 3.66
CA ASN A 497 -33.46 22.35 5.12
C ASN A 497 -33.06 20.96 5.65
N GLY A 498 -32.55 20.11 4.77
CA GLY A 498 -32.10 18.75 5.08
C GLY A 498 -30.66 18.72 5.61
N PRO A 499 -30.23 17.59 6.21
CA PRO A 499 -28.90 17.43 6.78
C PRO A 499 -27.74 17.81 5.84
N LEU A 500 -27.82 17.46 4.55
CA LEU A 500 -26.74 17.75 3.60
C LEU A 500 -26.59 19.26 3.33
N TYR A 501 -27.71 20.00 3.26
CA TYR A 501 -27.69 21.43 2.95
C TYR A 501 -27.01 22.24 4.05
N SER A 502 -27.14 21.83 5.32
CA SER A 502 -26.52 22.51 6.45
C SER A 502 -24.99 22.66 6.31
N PHE A 503 -24.33 21.75 5.58
CA PHE A 503 -22.89 21.78 5.36
C PHE A 503 -22.44 22.75 4.26
N GLN A 504 -23.34 23.37 3.49
CA GLN A 504 -22.99 24.20 2.33
C GLN A 504 -21.97 25.30 2.66
N GLU A 505 -22.04 25.83 3.89
CA GLU A 505 -21.21 26.93 4.35
C GLU A 505 -19.94 26.51 5.11
N THR A 506 -19.73 25.21 5.35
CA THR A 506 -18.55 24.73 6.06
C THR A 506 -17.35 24.55 5.13
N PHE A 507 -16.16 24.48 5.74
CA PHE A 507 -14.91 24.15 5.06
C PHE A 507 -14.55 22.69 5.29
N ALA A 508 -13.99 22.06 4.27
CA ALA A 508 -13.34 20.76 4.33
C ALA A 508 -11.91 20.85 3.77
N ARG A 509 -11.01 20.01 4.27
CA ARG A 509 -9.63 19.87 3.81
C ARG A 509 -9.59 19.05 2.52
N GLN A 510 -8.84 19.54 1.54
CA GLN A 510 -8.53 18.79 0.32
C GLN A 510 -7.08 18.30 0.38
N VAL A 511 -6.92 16.98 0.41
CA VAL A 511 -5.61 16.33 0.33
C VAL A 511 -5.32 16.00 -1.14
N PHE A 512 -4.30 16.64 -1.74
CA PHE A 512 -3.88 16.36 -3.13
C PHE A 512 -2.76 15.32 -3.22
N ARG A 513 -1.95 15.23 -2.18
CA ARG A 513 -0.83 14.28 -2.04
C ARG A 513 -0.82 13.78 -0.61
N ALA A 514 -0.47 12.52 -0.41
CA ALA A 514 -0.31 11.96 0.93
C ALA A 514 0.72 12.78 1.72
N THR A 515 0.44 13.05 3.00
CA THR A 515 1.33 13.82 3.88
C THR A 515 2.76 13.27 3.86
N GLU A 516 2.93 11.95 3.85
CA GLU A 516 4.26 11.32 3.81
C GLU A 516 5.12 11.78 2.63
N ALA A 517 4.51 12.06 1.47
CA ALA A 517 5.25 12.60 0.34
C ALA A 517 5.85 13.98 0.66
N TYR A 518 5.12 14.84 1.38
CA TYR A 518 5.59 16.14 1.83
C TYR A 518 6.60 16.01 2.98
N SER A 519 6.37 15.13 3.95
CA SER A 519 7.30 14.86 5.06
C SER A 519 8.68 14.43 4.55
N ARG A 520 8.74 13.65 3.47
CA ARG A 520 9.99 13.30 2.77
C ARG A 520 10.69 14.51 2.18
N PHE A 521 9.95 15.44 1.58
CA PHE A 521 10.51 16.71 1.09
C PHE A 521 11.06 17.56 2.24
N VAL A 522 10.32 17.72 3.34
CA VAL A 522 10.77 18.48 4.52
C VAL A 522 12.04 17.86 5.11
N SER A 523 12.06 16.55 5.33
CA SER A 523 13.22 15.81 5.86
C SER A 523 14.46 15.88 4.96
N ALA A 524 14.26 15.85 3.64
CA ALA A 524 15.34 16.06 2.67
C ALA A 524 15.83 17.52 2.66
N SER A 525 14.92 18.50 2.84
CA SER A 525 15.24 19.94 2.80
C SER A 525 16.13 20.43 3.94
N ILE A 526 16.21 19.67 5.04
CA ILE A 526 17.10 19.93 6.18
C ILE A 526 18.42 19.15 6.12
N HIS A 527 18.77 18.58 4.97
CA HIS A 527 20.10 18.03 4.74
C HIS A 527 21.15 19.17 4.71
N PRO A 528 22.36 19.00 5.28
CA PRO A 528 23.37 20.07 5.36
C PRO A 528 23.62 20.81 4.05
N GLU A 529 23.59 20.10 2.92
CA GLU A 529 23.78 20.70 1.60
C GLU A 529 22.70 21.73 1.21
N TYR A 530 21.43 21.48 1.55
CA TYR A 530 20.34 22.42 1.30
C TYR A 530 20.28 23.54 2.35
N LEU A 531 20.94 23.35 3.49
CA LEU A 531 20.98 24.35 4.56
C LEU A 531 22.01 25.48 4.32
N LYS A 532 22.84 25.36 3.28
CA LYS A 532 23.84 26.39 2.89
C LYS A 532 23.27 27.50 2.02
N ASN A 533 22.33 27.18 1.12
CA ASN A 533 21.80 28.13 0.14
C ASN A 533 20.30 27.94 -0.09
N GLY A 534 19.52 29.02 0.09
CA GLY A 534 18.06 29.02 0.00
C GLY A 534 17.54 28.64 -1.39
N VAL A 535 18.24 29.05 -2.47
CA VAL A 535 17.85 28.71 -3.85
C VAL A 535 18.00 27.20 -4.11
N ASP A 536 19.01 26.56 -3.52
CA ASP A 536 19.17 25.10 -3.64
C ASP A 536 18.09 24.35 -2.88
N ARG A 537 17.72 24.82 -1.67
CA ARG A 537 16.61 24.26 -0.89
C ARG A 537 15.29 24.41 -1.63
N GLU A 538 14.99 25.60 -2.16
CA GLU A 538 13.77 25.85 -2.92
C GLU A 538 13.70 24.97 -4.18
N SER A 539 14.83 24.80 -4.88
CA SER A 539 14.92 23.95 -6.08
C SER A 539 14.55 22.48 -5.82
N LEU A 540 14.73 21.98 -4.59
CA LEU A 540 14.28 20.64 -4.20
C LEU A 540 12.75 20.51 -4.28
N PHE A 541 11.99 21.56 -3.94
CA PHE A 541 10.53 21.50 -3.96
C PHE A 541 9.95 21.66 -5.35
N TYR A 542 10.73 22.15 -6.33
CA TYR A 542 10.26 22.26 -7.71
C TYR A 542 9.98 20.93 -8.40
N TYR A 543 10.38 19.79 -7.83
CA TYR A 543 9.92 18.48 -8.28
C TYR A 543 8.39 18.32 -8.23
N LEU A 544 7.68 19.07 -7.38
CA LEU A 544 6.22 19.04 -7.31
C LEU A 544 5.55 19.47 -8.62
N TRP A 545 6.21 20.30 -9.44
CA TRP A 545 5.72 20.78 -10.73
C TRP A 545 5.60 19.68 -11.79
N HIS A 546 6.28 18.54 -11.62
CA HIS A 546 6.09 17.36 -12.48
C HIS A 546 4.65 16.84 -12.47
N GLY A 547 3.91 17.10 -11.39
CA GLY A 547 2.51 16.68 -11.28
C GLY A 547 1.59 17.27 -12.35
N ILE A 548 1.98 18.38 -12.99
CA ILE A 548 1.22 19.02 -14.08
C ILE A 548 1.05 18.09 -15.28
N ASN A 549 2.03 17.22 -15.54
CA ASN A 549 1.98 16.27 -16.65
C ASN A 549 0.82 15.27 -16.50
N LEU A 550 0.46 14.92 -15.27
CA LEU A 550 -0.66 14.03 -14.95
C LEU A 550 -1.96 14.80 -14.74
N GLN A 551 -1.87 15.95 -14.07
CA GLN A 551 -3.02 16.77 -13.69
C GLN A 551 -2.70 18.26 -13.94
N PRO A 552 -3.18 18.85 -15.05
CA PRO A 552 -2.90 20.25 -15.40
C PRO A 552 -3.28 21.26 -14.32
N LYS A 553 -4.34 21.00 -13.53
CA LYS A 553 -4.75 21.87 -12.41
C LYS A 553 -3.70 21.97 -11.30
N PHE A 554 -2.71 21.07 -11.24
CA PHE A 554 -1.62 21.14 -10.26
C PHE A 554 -0.73 22.38 -10.44
N SER A 555 -0.69 22.96 -11.63
CA SER A 555 -0.01 24.24 -11.91
C SER A 555 -0.49 25.36 -10.99
N ARG A 556 -1.78 25.32 -10.61
CA ARG A 556 -2.44 26.34 -9.80
C ARG A 556 -2.20 26.18 -8.30
N ILE A 557 -1.70 25.03 -7.84
CA ILE A 557 -1.45 24.75 -6.42
C ILE A 557 0.04 24.64 -6.08
N ALA A 558 0.90 24.28 -7.04
CA ALA A 558 2.30 23.94 -6.79
C ALA A 558 3.09 25.07 -6.11
N LYS A 559 2.80 26.34 -6.44
CA LYS A 559 3.44 27.48 -5.76
C LYS A 559 3.10 27.57 -4.27
N TYR A 560 1.86 27.24 -3.89
CA TYR A 560 1.43 27.24 -2.50
C TYR A 560 2.01 26.03 -1.76
N GLU A 561 2.10 24.86 -2.43
CA GLU A 561 2.80 23.70 -1.87
C GLU A 561 4.26 24.05 -1.52
N VAL A 562 4.98 24.72 -2.44
CA VAL A 562 6.36 25.16 -2.21
C VAL A 562 6.44 26.17 -1.06
N GLN A 563 5.53 27.14 -0.98
CA GLN A 563 5.51 28.15 0.08
C GLN A 563 5.36 27.54 1.48
N ASP A 564 4.45 26.57 1.65
CA ASP A 564 4.25 25.89 2.93
C ASP A 564 5.50 25.05 3.31
N LEU A 565 6.06 24.31 2.35
CA LEU A 565 7.27 23.50 2.59
C LEU A 565 8.51 24.35 2.92
N LEU A 566 8.61 25.57 2.38
CA LEU A 566 9.67 26.50 2.75
C LEU A 566 9.59 26.88 4.23
N ARG A 567 8.39 26.96 4.82
CA ARG A 567 8.15 27.16 6.26
C ARG A 567 8.29 25.88 7.09
N THR A 568 8.67 24.76 6.47
CA THR A 568 8.67 23.40 7.06
C THR A 568 7.28 22.91 7.48
N ASP A 569 6.23 23.50 6.92
CA ASP A 569 4.86 23.04 7.10
C ASP A 569 4.45 22.08 5.98
N ILE A 570 3.54 21.18 6.30
CA ILE A 570 2.89 20.34 5.30
C ILE A 570 1.83 21.19 4.58
N PRO A 571 1.78 21.19 3.24
CA PRO A 571 0.79 21.96 2.49
C PRO A 571 -0.65 21.70 2.93
N TYR A 572 -1.40 22.78 3.14
CA TYR A 572 -2.77 22.71 3.66
C TYR A 572 -3.73 23.44 2.72
N PHE A 573 -4.71 22.72 2.19
CA PHE A 573 -5.73 23.28 1.30
C PHE A 573 -7.11 22.99 1.84
N THR A 574 -8.01 23.97 1.73
CA THR A 574 -9.41 23.82 2.10
C THR A 574 -10.33 24.27 0.98
N PHE A 575 -11.58 23.86 1.03
CA PHE A 575 -12.63 24.34 0.16
C PHE A 575 -13.94 24.43 0.93
N LYS A 576 -14.80 25.34 0.51
CA LYS A 576 -16.15 25.45 1.04
C LYS A 576 -17.03 24.40 0.35
N VAL A 577 -17.76 23.59 1.11
CA VAL A 577 -18.48 22.40 0.57
C VAL A 577 -19.48 22.77 -0.54
N GLY A 578 -20.12 23.93 -0.43
CA GLY A 578 -21.02 24.51 -1.43
C GLY A 578 -20.38 25.35 -2.54
N SER A 579 -19.05 25.33 -2.69
CA SER A 579 -18.30 26.16 -3.65
C SER A 579 -17.40 25.32 -4.55
N THR A 580 -16.95 25.93 -5.66
CA THR A 580 -15.94 25.40 -6.59
C THR A 580 -14.55 26.00 -6.34
N SER A 581 -14.43 26.97 -5.42
CA SER A 581 -13.14 27.59 -5.05
C SER A 581 -12.34 26.72 -4.08
N LEU A 582 -11.02 26.72 -4.26
CA LEU A 582 -10.04 26.17 -3.33
C LEU A 582 -9.37 27.32 -2.57
N PHE A 583 -8.87 27.08 -1.36
CA PHE A 583 -8.14 28.05 -0.55
C PHE A 583 -6.80 27.45 -0.13
N SER A 584 -5.73 28.24 -0.24
CA SER A 584 -4.41 27.87 0.29
C SER A 584 -4.34 27.97 1.81
N ALA A 585 -3.23 27.54 2.41
CA ALA A 585 -2.95 27.68 3.84
C ALA A 585 -3.09 29.12 4.34
N ASP A 586 -2.66 30.10 3.52
CA ASP A 586 -2.76 31.54 3.78
C ASP A 586 -4.16 32.13 3.44
N LYS A 587 -5.18 31.28 3.27
CA LYS A 587 -6.57 31.65 2.95
C LYS A 587 -6.75 32.39 1.62
N ILE A 588 -5.79 32.25 0.70
CA ILE A 588 -5.88 32.85 -0.64
C ILE A 588 -6.82 32.01 -1.49
N GLU A 589 -7.86 32.65 -2.04
CA GLU A 589 -8.85 31.99 -2.89
C GLU A 589 -8.30 31.71 -4.30
N ILE A 590 -8.38 30.45 -4.71
CA ILE A 590 -8.13 29.94 -6.06
C ILE A 590 -9.51 29.65 -6.68
N LYS A 591 -10.08 30.66 -7.33
CA LYS A 591 -11.43 30.62 -7.92
C LYS A 591 -11.58 29.55 -9.00
N ASP A 592 -12.77 28.96 -9.12
CA ASP A 592 -13.10 28.02 -10.20
C ASP A 592 -12.04 26.90 -10.32
N PHE A 593 -11.65 26.31 -9.18
CA PHE A 593 -10.67 25.24 -9.16
C PHE A 593 -11.32 23.88 -9.45
N PHE A 594 -12.44 23.61 -8.79
CA PHE A 594 -13.26 22.42 -9.02
C PHE A 594 -14.32 22.67 -10.08
N ASP A 595 -14.72 21.62 -10.78
CA ASP A 595 -15.75 21.71 -11.83
C ASP A 595 -17.17 21.61 -11.23
N LYS A 596 -17.30 21.08 -10.02
CA LYS A 596 -18.56 20.93 -9.28
C LYS A 596 -18.35 21.21 -7.79
N THR A 597 -19.44 21.50 -7.08
CA THR A 597 -19.44 21.54 -5.61
C THR A 597 -19.48 20.12 -5.05
N SER A 598 -18.99 19.92 -3.82
CA SER A 598 -19.10 18.59 -3.17
C SER A 598 -20.56 18.21 -2.91
N ILE A 599 -21.43 19.19 -2.66
CA ILE A 599 -22.88 18.94 -2.56
C ILE A 599 -23.43 18.32 -3.85
N ASP A 600 -23.02 18.82 -5.02
CA ASP A 600 -23.48 18.29 -6.31
C ASP A 600 -22.93 16.90 -6.58
N ILE A 601 -21.65 16.64 -6.25
CA ILE A 601 -21.04 15.31 -6.34
C ILE A 601 -21.82 14.29 -5.49
N ILE A 602 -22.18 14.65 -4.25
CA ILE A 602 -22.95 13.79 -3.36
C ILE A 602 -24.36 13.56 -3.91
N LYS A 603 -25.02 14.60 -4.45
CA LYS A 603 -26.33 14.45 -5.10
C LYS A 603 -26.26 13.51 -6.30
N GLU A 604 -25.19 13.58 -7.10
CA GLU A 604 -24.94 12.65 -8.21
C GLU A 604 -24.72 11.22 -7.71
N LYS A 605 -23.91 11.02 -6.66
CA LYS A 605 -23.71 9.72 -6.02
C LYS A 605 -25.02 9.14 -5.48
N LEU A 606 -25.81 9.95 -4.78
CA LEU A 606 -27.16 9.58 -4.30
C LEU A 606 -28.11 9.18 -5.45
N ASN A 607 -27.92 9.71 -6.66
CA ASN A 607 -28.69 9.32 -7.85
C ASN A 607 -28.25 7.98 -8.45
N LYS A 608 -27.01 7.55 -8.22
CA LYS A 608 -26.48 6.25 -8.66
C LYS A 608 -26.78 5.12 -7.69
N LEU A 609 -27.07 5.42 -6.42
CA LEU A 609 -27.39 4.40 -5.41
C LEU A 609 -28.51 3.48 -5.91
N SER A 610 -28.20 2.19 -5.98
CA SER A 610 -29.08 1.12 -6.45
C SER A 610 -28.74 -0.18 -5.74
N SER A 611 -29.47 -1.26 -6.03
CA SER A 611 -29.08 -2.61 -5.56
C SER A 611 -27.75 -3.05 -6.16
N ALA A 612 -27.50 -2.74 -7.44
CA ALA A 612 -26.25 -3.10 -8.10
C ALA A 612 -25.04 -2.36 -7.50
N ASP A 613 -25.19 -1.07 -7.19
CA ASP A 613 -24.14 -0.31 -6.49
C ASP A 613 -23.90 -0.89 -5.09
N HIS A 614 -24.97 -1.13 -4.32
CA HIS A 614 -24.88 -1.74 -2.99
C HIS A 614 -24.09 -3.05 -3.01
N ASP A 615 -24.47 -3.97 -3.91
CA ASP A 615 -23.85 -5.30 -3.99
C ASP A 615 -22.37 -5.19 -4.40
N ARG A 616 -22.03 -4.22 -5.26
CA ARG A 616 -20.64 -3.92 -5.63
C ARG A 616 -19.82 -3.41 -4.45
N GLN A 617 -20.37 -2.51 -3.64
CA GLN A 617 -19.68 -2.01 -2.45
C GLN A 617 -19.52 -3.09 -1.37
N VAL A 618 -20.53 -3.95 -1.19
CA VAL A 618 -20.45 -5.11 -0.28
C VAL A 618 -19.38 -6.10 -0.74
N GLU A 619 -19.27 -6.35 -2.05
CA GLU A 619 -18.20 -7.18 -2.60
C GLU A 619 -16.81 -6.61 -2.29
N PHE A 620 -16.63 -5.29 -2.40
CA PHE A 620 -15.37 -4.64 -2.02
C PHE A 620 -15.06 -4.78 -0.52
N ILE A 621 -16.05 -4.63 0.36
CA ILE A 621 -15.90 -4.86 1.80
C ILE A 621 -15.45 -6.29 2.06
N LYS A 622 -16.09 -7.28 1.42
CA LYS A 622 -15.73 -8.70 1.58
C LYS A 622 -14.30 -8.96 1.13
N LEU A 623 -13.94 -8.54 -0.08
CA LEU A 623 -12.58 -8.72 -0.62
C LEU A 623 -11.52 -8.09 0.28
N SER A 624 -11.78 -6.89 0.78
CA SER A 624 -10.89 -6.18 1.71
C SER A 624 -10.67 -6.94 3.01
N LEU A 625 -11.74 -7.39 3.66
CA LEU A 625 -11.64 -8.11 4.94
C LEU A 625 -11.07 -9.52 4.78
N SER A 626 -11.31 -10.17 3.63
CA SER A 626 -10.68 -11.46 3.29
C SER A 626 -9.16 -11.35 3.12
N ALA A 627 -8.62 -10.20 2.70
CA ALA A 627 -7.19 -10.01 2.58
C ALA A 627 -6.44 -10.06 3.94
N ILE A 628 -7.14 -9.78 5.04
CA ILE A 628 -6.57 -9.77 6.40
C ILE A 628 -7.06 -10.94 7.28
N ALA A 629 -7.83 -11.87 6.69
CA ALA A 629 -8.31 -13.04 7.39
C ALA A 629 -7.14 -13.99 7.71
N THR A 630 -7.07 -14.49 8.93
CA THR A 630 -6.07 -15.48 9.33
C THR A 630 -6.42 -16.86 8.77
N ASN A 631 -5.42 -17.54 8.21
CA ASN A 631 -5.48 -18.95 7.86
C ASN A 631 -5.39 -19.80 9.14
N ASP A 632 -6.49 -19.92 9.88
CA ASP A 632 -6.59 -21.00 10.85
C ASP A 632 -6.67 -22.31 10.05
N GLN A 633 -5.68 -23.19 10.25
CA GLN A 633 -5.67 -24.53 9.66
C GLN A 633 -6.94 -25.25 10.09
N GLN A 634 -7.92 -25.37 9.19
CA GLN A 634 -9.04 -26.26 9.44
C GLN A 634 -8.50 -27.70 9.45
N GLU A 635 -8.89 -28.49 10.45
CA GLU A 635 -8.58 -29.92 10.47
C GLU A 635 -9.42 -30.61 9.39
N TYR A 636 -8.85 -30.76 8.20
CA TYR A 636 -9.44 -31.57 7.14
C TYR A 636 -9.10 -33.04 7.37
N THR A 637 -10.06 -33.91 7.08
CA THR A 637 -9.85 -35.36 7.03
C THR A 637 -9.82 -35.78 5.57
N PRO A 638 -8.64 -36.13 5.02
CA PRO A 638 -8.55 -36.61 3.66
C PRO A 638 -9.38 -37.88 3.46
N TYR A 639 -10.02 -38.00 2.30
CA TYR A 639 -10.81 -39.17 1.90
C TYR A 639 -10.33 -39.75 0.57
N GLY A 640 -10.72 -41.00 0.33
CA GLY A 640 -10.47 -41.75 -0.91
C GLY A 640 -11.74 -42.05 -1.69
N PHE A 641 -11.59 -42.69 -2.84
CA PHE A 641 -12.71 -42.96 -3.74
C PHE A 641 -13.82 -43.83 -3.12
N LYS A 642 -13.48 -44.74 -2.20
CA LYS A 642 -14.48 -45.59 -1.51
C LYS A 642 -15.50 -44.77 -0.72
N GLU A 643 -15.09 -43.62 -0.18
CA GLU A 643 -15.99 -42.72 0.55
C GLU A 643 -16.91 -41.95 -0.40
N VAL A 644 -16.37 -41.50 -1.54
CA VAL A 644 -17.13 -40.91 -2.64
C VAL A 644 -18.23 -41.87 -3.12
N GLU A 645 -17.88 -43.12 -3.40
CA GLU A 645 -18.82 -44.17 -3.80
C GLU A 645 -19.96 -44.33 -2.78
N LYS A 646 -19.61 -44.38 -1.49
CA LYS A 646 -20.59 -44.49 -0.41
C LYS A 646 -21.54 -43.28 -0.35
N SER A 647 -21.02 -42.07 -0.53
CA SER A 647 -21.82 -40.83 -0.44
C SER A 647 -22.76 -40.63 -1.64
N LEU A 648 -22.36 -41.12 -2.81
CA LEU A 648 -23.14 -40.99 -4.04
C LEU A 648 -24.23 -42.05 -4.19
N LEU A 649 -24.11 -43.20 -3.52
CA LEU A 649 -25.17 -44.23 -3.46
C LEU A 649 -26.50 -43.69 -2.89
N ASP A 650 -26.45 -42.63 -2.08
CA ASP A 650 -27.61 -41.99 -1.44
C ASP A 650 -28.22 -40.85 -2.30
N THR A 651 -27.63 -40.51 -3.44
CA THR A 651 -28.07 -39.39 -4.29
C THR A 651 -28.52 -39.86 -5.67
N LYS A 652 -29.78 -39.60 -6.02
CA LYS A 652 -30.28 -39.75 -7.40
C LYS A 652 -30.29 -38.39 -8.08
N ASN A 653 -29.59 -38.29 -9.22
CA ASN A 653 -29.62 -37.20 -10.22
C ASN A 653 -28.45 -36.19 -10.20
N TYR A 654 -27.22 -36.66 -10.46
CA TYR A 654 -26.19 -35.79 -11.06
C TYR A 654 -25.91 -36.25 -12.51
N HIS A 655 -26.13 -35.36 -13.48
CA HIS A 655 -25.96 -35.60 -14.93
C HIS A 655 -24.73 -34.85 -15.46
N ASN A 656 -24.06 -35.38 -16.49
CA ASN A 656 -22.83 -34.79 -17.06
C ASN A 656 -23.01 -33.32 -17.50
N ASP A 657 -24.20 -32.94 -17.96
CA ASP A 657 -24.52 -31.55 -18.36
C ASP A 657 -24.32 -30.53 -17.22
N GLN A 658 -24.25 -30.97 -15.96
CA GLN A 658 -23.99 -30.10 -14.82
C GLN A 658 -22.56 -29.56 -14.79
N PHE A 659 -21.55 -30.30 -15.28
CA PHE A 659 -20.17 -29.80 -15.30
C PHE A 659 -20.03 -28.59 -16.24
N LEU A 660 -20.54 -28.72 -17.47
CA LEU A 660 -20.53 -27.61 -18.43
C LEU A 660 -21.37 -26.43 -17.93
N ASN A 661 -22.55 -26.69 -17.35
CA ASN A 661 -23.38 -25.62 -16.79
C ASN A 661 -22.69 -24.89 -15.64
N GLU A 662 -21.99 -25.59 -14.76
CA GLU A 662 -21.26 -24.96 -13.66
C GLU A 662 -20.02 -24.20 -14.16
N ALA A 663 -19.29 -24.75 -15.13
CA ALA A 663 -18.21 -24.03 -15.81
C ALA A 663 -18.72 -22.74 -16.47
N LYS A 664 -19.91 -22.76 -17.09
CA LYS A 664 -20.55 -21.55 -17.63
C LYS A 664 -20.90 -20.53 -16.57
N LYS A 665 -21.40 -20.95 -15.40
CA LYS A 665 -21.66 -20.02 -14.27
C LYS A 665 -20.38 -19.34 -13.81
N ILE A 666 -19.28 -20.09 -13.68
CA ILE A 666 -17.97 -19.51 -13.35
C ILE A 666 -17.52 -18.54 -14.44
N GLY A 667 -17.65 -18.91 -15.71
CA GLY A 667 -17.31 -18.03 -16.84
C GLY A 667 -18.12 -16.75 -16.87
N ASP A 668 -19.42 -16.84 -16.58
CA ASP A 668 -20.33 -15.68 -16.51
C ASP A 668 -19.97 -14.77 -15.33
N GLU A 669 -19.68 -15.35 -14.16
CA GLU A 669 -19.25 -14.60 -12.97
C GLU A 669 -17.92 -13.86 -13.19
N ILE A 670 -16.96 -14.49 -13.88
CA ILE A 670 -15.70 -13.85 -14.28
C ILE A 670 -15.97 -12.72 -15.28
N VAL A 671 -16.84 -12.94 -16.26
CA VAL A 671 -17.21 -11.94 -17.27
C VAL A 671 -17.90 -10.74 -16.65
N ASP A 672 -18.81 -10.95 -15.70
CA ASP A 672 -19.59 -9.90 -15.04
C ASP A 672 -18.71 -9.00 -14.16
N ARG A 673 -17.59 -9.52 -13.65
CA ARG A 673 -16.62 -8.78 -12.84
C ARG A 673 -15.45 -8.18 -13.63
N ALA A 674 -15.40 -8.43 -14.94
CA ALA A 674 -14.35 -7.87 -15.77
C ALA A 674 -14.51 -6.34 -15.88
N ILE A 675 -13.42 -5.62 -15.66
CA ILE A 675 -13.37 -4.18 -15.89
C ILE A 675 -12.89 -3.98 -17.31
N VAL A 676 -13.77 -3.42 -18.15
CA VAL A 676 -13.58 -3.36 -19.59
C VAL A 676 -13.29 -1.94 -20.05
N GLY A 677 -12.17 -1.73 -20.72
CA GLY A 677 -11.81 -0.45 -21.32
C GLY A 677 -12.79 0.00 -22.41
N ASP A 678 -12.71 1.25 -22.79
CA ASP A 678 -13.56 1.80 -23.85
C ASP A 678 -13.37 1.02 -25.14
N ASN A 679 -14.48 0.85 -25.87
CA ASN A 679 -14.54 0.06 -27.11
C ASN A 679 -14.04 -1.39 -26.96
N PHE A 680 -14.02 -1.96 -25.74
CA PHE A 680 -13.49 -3.31 -25.48
C PHE A 680 -12.01 -3.47 -25.85
N LYS A 681 -11.22 -2.39 -25.82
CA LYS A 681 -9.80 -2.45 -26.20
C LYS A 681 -8.99 -3.38 -25.31
N ASP A 682 -9.31 -3.42 -24.02
CA ASP A 682 -8.64 -4.22 -22.99
C ASP A 682 -9.64 -4.60 -21.88
N ALA A 683 -9.31 -5.63 -21.11
CA ALA A 683 -10.06 -6.04 -19.93
C ALA A 683 -9.10 -6.54 -18.83
N LEU A 684 -9.45 -6.28 -17.57
CA LEU A 684 -8.73 -6.81 -16.42
C LEU A 684 -9.70 -7.22 -15.32
N TRP A 685 -9.17 -7.97 -14.35
CA TRP A 685 -9.90 -8.36 -13.15
C TRP A 685 -9.23 -7.78 -11.90
N PHE A 686 -10.03 -7.58 -10.86
CA PHE A 686 -9.59 -7.03 -9.57
C PHE A 686 -10.06 -7.96 -8.46
N GLY A 687 -9.17 -8.31 -7.53
CA GLY A 687 -9.45 -9.28 -6.49
C GLY A 687 -8.23 -9.61 -5.64
N LEU A 688 -8.26 -10.75 -4.95
CA LEU A 688 -7.15 -11.18 -4.12
C LEU A 688 -6.05 -11.83 -4.95
N ASN A 689 -4.81 -11.39 -4.72
CA ASN A 689 -3.58 -12.00 -5.20
C ASN A 689 -2.74 -12.47 -4.01
N LEU A 690 -1.85 -13.45 -4.23
CA LEU A 690 -0.79 -13.77 -3.28
C LEU A 690 0.41 -12.84 -3.53
N ASP A 691 0.99 -12.32 -2.45
CA ASP A 691 2.30 -11.67 -2.50
C ASP A 691 3.46 -12.68 -2.35
N ASN A 692 4.70 -12.18 -2.34
CA ASN A 692 5.89 -13.03 -2.23
C ASN A 692 6.01 -13.76 -0.88
N ASN A 693 5.27 -13.32 0.14
CA ASN A 693 5.20 -13.94 1.46
C ASN A 693 3.98 -14.86 1.60
N GLU A 694 3.33 -15.20 0.48
CA GLU A 694 2.09 -15.99 0.43
C GLU A 694 0.93 -15.36 1.23
N GLN A 695 0.94 -14.04 1.41
CA GLN A 695 -0.16 -13.30 2.01
C GLN A 695 -1.11 -12.76 0.94
N PHE A 696 -2.40 -12.73 1.25
CA PHE A 696 -3.38 -12.16 0.34
C PHE A 696 -3.30 -10.63 0.33
N LYS A 697 -3.22 -10.07 -0.87
CA LYS A 697 -3.35 -8.63 -1.11
C LYS A 697 -4.45 -8.36 -2.14
N LEU A 698 -5.29 -7.38 -1.85
CA LEU A 698 -6.29 -6.88 -2.78
C LEU A 698 -5.62 -5.98 -3.83
N SER A 699 -5.66 -6.38 -5.10
CA SER A 699 -5.00 -5.65 -6.20
C SER A 699 -5.58 -6.04 -7.58
N PRO A 700 -5.23 -5.33 -8.67
CA PRO A 700 -5.47 -5.87 -10.01
C PRO A 700 -4.86 -7.27 -10.11
N ILE A 701 -5.61 -8.26 -10.58
CA ILE A 701 -5.13 -9.63 -10.73
C ILE A 701 -3.83 -9.61 -11.56
N SER A 702 -2.84 -10.39 -11.13
CA SER A 702 -1.55 -10.48 -11.80
C SER A 702 -1.69 -10.94 -13.25
N ILE A 703 -0.62 -10.91 -14.05
CA ILE A 703 -0.69 -11.29 -15.48
C ILE A 703 -0.19 -12.71 -15.75
N ASP A 704 0.21 -13.43 -14.71
CA ASP A 704 0.74 -14.79 -14.80
C ASP A 704 -0.35 -15.84 -15.07
N LEU A 705 0.07 -17.07 -15.38
CA LEU A 705 -0.81 -18.23 -15.55
C LEU A 705 -1.20 -18.85 -14.21
N TYR A 706 -0.33 -18.77 -13.20
CA TYR A 706 -0.54 -19.43 -11.90
C TYR A 706 -1.78 -18.90 -11.17
N ASN A 707 -1.79 -17.62 -10.83
CA ASN A 707 -2.89 -16.93 -10.15
C ASN A 707 -3.41 -15.72 -10.94
N GLY A 708 -2.82 -15.44 -12.09
CA GLY A 708 -3.11 -14.25 -12.86
C GLY A 708 -4.17 -14.40 -13.96
N SER A 709 -4.31 -13.30 -14.69
CA SER A 709 -5.26 -13.06 -15.76
C SER A 709 -5.04 -13.98 -16.95
N LEU A 710 -3.83 -14.52 -17.14
CA LEU A 710 -3.56 -15.42 -18.26
C LEU A 710 -4.29 -16.75 -18.11
N GLY A 711 -4.42 -17.25 -16.87
CA GLY A 711 -5.24 -18.42 -16.57
C GLY A 711 -6.73 -18.19 -16.76
N ILE A 712 -7.22 -17.01 -16.38
CA ILE A 712 -8.60 -16.57 -16.63
C ILE A 712 -8.87 -16.57 -18.15
N VAL A 713 -7.99 -15.93 -18.91
CA VAL A 713 -8.07 -15.84 -20.37
C VAL A 713 -8.06 -17.22 -21.02
N LEU A 714 -7.19 -18.12 -20.56
CA LEU A 714 -7.09 -19.48 -21.09
C LEU A 714 -8.39 -20.25 -20.84
N PHE A 715 -8.91 -20.21 -19.61
CA PHE A 715 -10.20 -20.81 -19.27
C PHE A 715 -11.35 -20.25 -20.12
N LEU A 716 -11.48 -18.92 -20.22
CA LEU A 716 -12.53 -18.28 -21.03
C LEU A 716 -12.40 -18.66 -22.51
N GLY A 717 -11.18 -18.80 -23.02
CA GLY A 717 -10.97 -19.18 -24.41
C GLY A 717 -11.33 -20.63 -24.72
N ILE A 718 -11.05 -21.55 -23.78
CA ILE A 718 -11.48 -22.95 -23.86
C ILE A 718 -13.01 -23.03 -23.70
N LEU A 719 -13.59 -22.30 -22.75
CA LEU A 719 -15.05 -22.23 -22.57
C LEU A 719 -15.75 -21.71 -23.83
N ALA A 720 -15.20 -20.70 -24.51
CA ALA A 720 -15.71 -20.21 -25.78
C ALA A 720 -15.74 -21.33 -26.85
N LYS A 721 -14.72 -22.18 -26.88
CA LYS A 721 -14.63 -23.30 -27.83
C LYS A 721 -15.67 -24.38 -27.52
N GLU A 722 -15.82 -24.75 -26.25
CA GLU A 722 -16.75 -25.81 -25.82
C GLU A 722 -18.23 -25.39 -25.90
N THR A 723 -18.51 -24.09 -25.72
CA THR A 723 -19.89 -23.56 -25.75
C THR A 723 -20.27 -22.92 -27.08
N ASN A 724 -19.29 -22.61 -27.94
CA ASN A 724 -19.45 -21.80 -29.14
C ASN A 724 -20.09 -20.41 -28.86
N ASP A 725 -19.85 -19.85 -27.67
CA ASP A 725 -20.30 -18.52 -27.26
C ASP A 725 -19.17 -17.49 -27.43
N GLU A 726 -19.34 -16.60 -28.42
CA GLU A 726 -18.39 -15.53 -28.75
C GLU A 726 -18.18 -14.52 -27.62
N LYS A 727 -19.08 -14.47 -26.63
CA LYS A 727 -18.91 -13.63 -25.43
C LYS A 727 -17.59 -13.96 -24.74
N TYR A 728 -17.35 -15.22 -24.40
CA TYR A 728 -16.15 -15.61 -23.65
C TYR A 728 -14.87 -15.35 -24.45
N LYS A 729 -14.90 -15.59 -25.78
CA LYS A 729 -13.78 -15.27 -26.67
C LYS A 729 -13.45 -13.78 -26.67
N LYS A 730 -14.47 -12.92 -26.73
CA LYS A 730 -14.30 -11.46 -26.70
C LYS A 730 -13.59 -10.98 -25.42
N TYR A 731 -13.97 -11.52 -24.26
CA TYR A 731 -13.33 -11.20 -22.98
C TYR A 731 -11.92 -11.79 -22.86
N ALA A 732 -11.69 -13.00 -23.37
CA ALA A 732 -10.36 -13.60 -23.42
C ALA A 732 -9.38 -12.74 -24.26
N VAL A 733 -9.81 -12.26 -25.43
CA VAL A 733 -9.00 -11.37 -26.29
C VAL A 733 -8.74 -10.02 -25.61
N ALA A 734 -9.75 -9.41 -24.98
CA ALA A 734 -9.57 -8.16 -24.25
C ALA A 734 -8.60 -8.33 -23.06
N GLY A 735 -8.64 -9.47 -22.37
CA GLY A 735 -7.69 -9.81 -21.31
C GLY A 735 -6.25 -9.95 -21.82
N LEU A 736 -6.05 -10.58 -22.98
CA LEU A 736 -4.73 -10.65 -23.63
C LEU A 736 -4.20 -9.26 -23.96
N ASN A 737 -5.03 -8.37 -24.52
CA ASN A 737 -4.60 -7.00 -24.85
C ASN A 737 -4.09 -6.24 -23.62
N TYR A 738 -4.72 -6.42 -22.45
CA TYR A 738 -4.23 -5.84 -21.19
C TYR A 738 -2.85 -6.40 -20.79
N ILE A 739 -2.66 -7.72 -20.94
CA ILE A 739 -1.37 -8.37 -20.66
C ILE A 739 -0.29 -7.85 -21.63
N GLU A 740 -0.58 -7.71 -22.92
CA GLU A 740 0.36 -7.17 -23.91
C GLU A 740 0.79 -5.74 -23.57
N GLU A 741 -0.15 -4.86 -23.23
CA GLU A 741 0.13 -3.48 -22.84
C GLU A 741 1.04 -3.43 -21.62
N LYS A 742 0.75 -4.23 -20.57
CA LYS A 742 1.54 -4.25 -19.34
C LYS A 742 2.98 -4.73 -19.57
N VAL A 743 3.16 -5.78 -20.38
CA VAL A 743 4.50 -6.33 -20.71
C VAL A 743 5.29 -5.41 -21.66
N THR A 744 4.63 -4.53 -22.40
CA THR A 744 5.31 -3.53 -23.23
C THR A 744 6.04 -2.49 -22.39
N HIS A 745 5.47 -2.12 -21.24
CA HIS A 745 6.07 -1.14 -20.31
C HIS A 745 6.88 -1.78 -19.18
N THR A 746 6.79 -3.11 -18.98
CA THR A 746 7.46 -3.83 -17.88
C THR A 746 8.16 -5.09 -18.40
N LYS A 747 9.48 -5.15 -18.28
CA LYS A 747 10.25 -6.35 -18.64
C LYS A 747 9.98 -7.46 -17.61
N LEU A 748 9.60 -8.64 -18.07
CA LEU A 748 9.54 -9.82 -17.20
C LEU A 748 10.95 -10.34 -16.90
N HIS A 749 11.15 -10.75 -15.66
CA HIS A 749 12.43 -11.27 -15.17
C HIS A 749 12.46 -12.80 -15.02
N SER A 750 11.33 -13.48 -15.22
CA SER A 750 11.24 -14.94 -15.12
C SER A 750 11.03 -15.59 -16.49
N THR A 751 11.56 -16.81 -16.63
CA THR A 751 11.33 -17.67 -17.80
C THR A 751 10.17 -18.65 -17.63
N SER A 752 9.60 -18.77 -16.42
CA SER A 752 8.64 -19.81 -16.03
C SER A 752 7.42 -19.95 -16.97
N ALA A 753 6.92 -21.18 -17.11
CA ALA A 753 5.65 -21.47 -17.77
C ALA A 753 4.41 -21.01 -16.97
N PHE A 754 4.60 -20.62 -15.71
CA PHE A 754 3.52 -20.17 -14.84
C PHE A 754 3.51 -18.66 -14.61
N SER A 755 4.65 -17.96 -14.73
CA SER A 755 4.73 -16.50 -14.48
C SER A 755 5.67 -15.71 -15.41
N GLY A 756 6.45 -16.39 -16.24
CA GLY A 756 7.44 -15.80 -17.14
C GLY A 756 7.00 -15.74 -18.60
N TYR A 757 7.95 -15.50 -19.51
CA TYR A 757 7.68 -15.47 -20.96
C TYR A 757 7.13 -16.78 -21.52
N SER A 758 7.53 -17.93 -20.97
CA SER A 758 7.00 -19.23 -21.39
C SER A 758 5.50 -19.36 -21.07
N SER A 759 5.01 -18.73 -19.99
CA SER A 759 3.58 -18.73 -19.66
C SER A 759 2.73 -18.08 -20.76
N ILE A 760 3.14 -16.87 -21.16
CA ILE A 760 2.47 -16.09 -22.21
C ILE A 760 2.52 -16.86 -23.54
N SER A 761 3.70 -17.37 -23.90
CA SER A 761 3.86 -18.14 -25.13
C SER A 761 2.98 -19.39 -25.16
N TYR A 762 2.94 -20.15 -24.05
CA TYR A 762 2.11 -21.34 -23.92
C TYR A 762 0.63 -21.03 -24.13
N ALA A 763 0.11 -19.99 -23.47
CA ALA A 763 -1.30 -19.60 -23.61
C ALA A 763 -1.65 -19.18 -25.04
N TYR A 764 -0.80 -18.39 -25.70
CA TYR A 764 -0.98 -18.01 -27.11
C TYR A 764 -0.96 -19.23 -28.04
N ALA A 765 -0.05 -20.17 -27.84
CA ALA A 765 0.03 -21.39 -28.63
C ALA A 765 -1.23 -22.25 -28.45
N TYR A 766 -1.69 -22.42 -27.20
CA TYR A 766 -2.88 -23.18 -26.87
C TYR A 766 -4.13 -22.57 -27.53
N LEU A 767 -4.36 -21.27 -27.33
CA LEU A 767 -5.49 -20.54 -27.90
C LEU A 767 -5.45 -20.52 -29.44
N GLY A 768 -4.26 -20.31 -30.02
CA GLY A 768 -4.07 -20.32 -31.47
C GLY A 768 -4.43 -21.66 -32.10
N LYS A 769 -4.18 -22.78 -31.41
CA LYS A 769 -4.60 -24.11 -31.86
C LYS A 769 -6.11 -24.31 -31.77
N ILE A 770 -6.74 -24.06 -30.62
CA ILE A 770 -8.17 -24.33 -30.46
C ILE A 770 -9.06 -23.41 -31.30
N TRP A 771 -8.60 -22.18 -31.59
CA TRP A 771 -9.29 -21.23 -32.44
C TRP A 771 -8.86 -21.27 -33.91
N ASN A 772 -7.83 -22.07 -34.23
CA ASN A 772 -7.24 -22.16 -35.56
C ASN A 772 -6.81 -20.78 -36.11
N ASP A 773 -6.12 -19.99 -35.29
CA ASP A 773 -5.65 -18.64 -35.63
C ASP A 773 -4.12 -18.56 -35.61
N GLN A 774 -3.54 -18.39 -36.80
CA GLN A 774 -2.08 -18.32 -36.97
C GLN A 774 -1.46 -17.10 -36.29
N LYS A 775 -2.19 -15.99 -36.13
CA LYS A 775 -1.65 -14.78 -35.47
C LYS A 775 -1.29 -15.04 -34.01
N PHE A 776 -2.06 -15.92 -33.34
CA PHE A 776 -1.79 -16.32 -31.96
C PHE A 776 -0.54 -17.21 -31.87
N ILE A 777 -0.35 -18.11 -32.84
CA ILE A 777 0.88 -18.92 -32.92
C ILE A 777 2.10 -18.03 -33.19
N ASP A 778 1.97 -17.02 -34.04
CA ASP A 778 3.03 -16.06 -34.32
C ASP A 778 3.36 -15.21 -33.07
N LYS A 779 2.34 -14.84 -32.28
CA LYS A 779 2.51 -14.18 -30.98
C LYS A 779 3.21 -15.07 -29.95
N SER A 780 2.88 -16.36 -29.90
CA SER A 780 3.63 -17.33 -29.09
C SER A 780 5.12 -17.31 -29.45
N ARG A 781 5.45 -17.33 -30.75
CA ARG A 781 6.83 -17.20 -31.22
C ARG A 781 7.47 -15.87 -30.79
N GLU A 782 6.76 -14.75 -30.91
CA GLU A 782 7.25 -13.44 -30.49
C GLU A 782 7.66 -13.44 -29.00
N TYR A 783 6.82 -13.94 -28.10
CA TYR A 783 7.12 -13.94 -26.67
C TYR A 783 8.22 -14.93 -26.28
N ILE A 784 8.24 -16.13 -26.86
CA ILE A 784 9.27 -17.11 -26.49
C ILE A 784 10.67 -16.67 -26.92
N THR A 785 10.78 -15.90 -28.01
CA THR A 785 12.07 -15.35 -28.49
C THR A 785 12.64 -14.25 -27.58
N LYS A 786 11.86 -13.75 -26.60
CA LYS A 786 12.35 -12.83 -25.56
C LYS A 786 13.16 -13.55 -24.47
N ILE A 787 13.15 -14.88 -24.44
CA ILE A 787 14.01 -15.69 -23.58
C ILE A 787 15.39 -15.78 -24.24
N ASP A 788 16.29 -14.89 -23.83
CA ASP A 788 17.69 -14.87 -24.29
C ASP A 788 18.64 -15.53 -23.28
N SER A 789 19.89 -15.71 -23.68
CA SER A 789 20.92 -16.33 -22.83
C SER A 789 21.16 -15.53 -21.56
N LEU A 790 21.08 -14.20 -21.60
CA LEU A 790 21.30 -13.33 -20.45
C LEU A 790 20.19 -13.50 -19.40
N LEU A 791 18.93 -13.63 -19.85
CA LEU A 791 17.80 -13.90 -18.97
C LEU A 791 17.97 -15.27 -18.29
N ILE A 792 18.36 -16.30 -19.04
CA ILE A 792 18.62 -17.63 -18.49
C ILE A 792 19.80 -17.61 -17.52
N GLU A 793 20.88 -16.89 -17.83
CA GLU A 793 22.05 -16.78 -16.98
C GLU A 793 21.73 -16.12 -15.63
N ASN A 794 20.90 -15.06 -15.65
CA ASN A 794 20.47 -14.33 -14.46
C ASN A 794 19.34 -15.01 -13.68
N GLU A 795 18.65 -16.00 -14.24
CA GLU A 795 17.60 -16.76 -13.56
C GLU A 795 18.20 -17.59 -12.41
N THR A 796 17.65 -17.38 -11.21
CA THR A 796 18.08 -18.06 -9.98
C THR A 796 17.08 -19.12 -9.53
N ILE A 797 15.88 -19.17 -10.13
CA ILE A 797 14.85 -20.16 -9.81
C ILE A 797 14.87 -21.26 -10.88
N TYR A 798 14.99 -22.50 -10.42
CA TYR A 798 15.20 -23.67 -11.29
C TYR A 798 14.01 -24.63 -11.32
N ASP A 799 13.08 -24.48 -10.39
CA ASP A 799 11.98 -25.41 -10.22
C ASP A 799 10.88 -25.26 -11.28
N PHE A 800 9.84 -26.11 -11.17
CA PHE A 800 8.77 -26.21 -12.16
C PHE A 800 7.82 -25.01 -12.11
N VAL A 801 7.48 -24.48 -10.94
CA VAL A 801 6.54 -23.35 -10.83
C VAL A 801 7.20 -22.01 -11.10
N GLY A 802 8.35 -21.73 -10.50
CA GLY A 802 8.97 -20.41 -10.55
C GLY A 802 10.05 -20.25 -11.61
N GLY A 803 10.53 -21.35 -12.22
CA GLY A 803 11.84 -21.35 -12.86
C GLY A 803 11.99 -22.03 -14.22
N LEU A 804 13.25 -22.37 -14.48
CA LEU A 804 13.75 -22.92 -15.73
C LEU A 804 13.12 -24.27 -16.14
N SER A 805 12.67 -25.07 -15.19
CA SER A 805 12.22 -26.45 -15.45
C SER A 805 10.96 -26.49 -16.33
N SER A 806 9.91 -25.75 -15.99
CA SER A 806 8.70 -25.71 -16.83
C SER A 806 8.91 -24.93 -18.12
N SER A 807 9.83 -23.96 -18.10
CA SER A 807 10.26 -23.26 -19.31
C SER A 807 10.85 -24.24 -20.34
N LEU A 808 11.74 -25.14 -19.92
CA LEU A 808 12.30 -26.18 -20.79
C LEU A 808 11.20 -27.03 -21.42
N LEU A 809 10.21 -27.43 -20.63
CA LEU A 809 9.10 -28.26 -21.10
C LEU A 809 8.29 -27.55 -22.19
N VAL A 810 7.91 -26.28 -21.97
CA VAL A 810 7.20 -25.47 -22.98
C VAL A 810 8.04 -25.29 -24.24
N LEU A 811 9.33 -24.98 -24.11
CA LEU A 811 10.24 -24.78 -25.23
C LEU A 811 10.34 -26.04 -26.12
N VAL A 812 10.52 -27.22 -25.50
CA VAL A 812 10.59 -28.51 -26.20
C VAL A 812 9.28 -28.80 -26.96
N ARG A 813 8.13 -28.54 -26.33
CA ARG A 813 6.82 -28.78 -26.95
C ARG A 813 6.51 -27.84 -28.09
N LEU A 814 6.90 -26.57 -27.98
CA LEU A 814 6.78 -25.60 -29.07
C LEU A 814 7.70 -25.97 -30.25
N TYR A 815 8.92 -26.41 -29.95
CA TYR A 815 9.85 -26.94 -30.96
C TYR A 815 9.23 -28.13 -31.69
N GLU A 816 8.71 -29.14 -30.99
CA GLU A 816 8.09 -30.33 -31.58
C GLU A 816 6.82 -30.00 -32.38
N LYS A 817 5.90 -29.23 -31.79
CA LYS A 817 4.55 -29.02 -32.34
C LYS A 817 4.54 -28.04 -33.51
N PHE A 818 5.40 -27.02 -33.49
CA PHE A 818 5.39 -25.93 -34.47
C PHE A 818 6.71 -25.74 -35.23
N ASN A 819 7.71 -26.60 -35.00
CA ASN A 819 9.02 -26.54 -35.64
C ASN A 819 9.74 -25.20 -35.41
N PHE A 820 9.71 -24.70 -34.16
CA PHE A 820 10.42 -23.49 -33.74
C PHE A 820 11.90 -23.82 -33.51
N THR A 821 12.63 -24.10 -34.61
CA THR A 821 14.00 -24.63 -34.58
C THR A 821 15.01 -23.72 -33.86
N GLU A 822 14.74 -22.41 -33.80
CA GLU A 822 15.50 -21.40 -33.09
C GLU A 822 15.59 -21.66 -31.57
N LEU A 823 14.71 -22.48 -31.00
CA LEU A 823 14.68 -22.77 -29.57
C LEU A 823 15.71 -23.82 -29.13
N LYS A 824 16.28 -24.61 -30.06
CA LYS A 824 17.19 -25.71 -29.69
C LYS A 824 18.40 -25.24 -28.84
N PRO A 825 19.14 -24.19 -29.20
CA PRO A 825 20.27 -23.72 -28.38
C PRO A 825 19.84 -23.23 -26.99
N ILE A 826 18.64 -22.67 -26.88
CA ILE A 826 18.07 -22.20 -25.61
C ILE A 826 17.73 -23.42 -24.74
N CYS A 827 17.09 -24.45 -25.29
CA CYS A 827 16.84 -25.70 -24.58
C CYS A 827 18.12 -26.36 -24.08
N ASP A 828 19.17 -26.40 -24.92
CA ASP A 828 20.46 -26.98 -24.55
C ASP A 828 21.06 -26.27 -23.31
N LEU A 829 21.02 -24.93 -23.28
CA LEU A 829 21.50 -24.11 -22.17
C LEU A 829 20.68 -24.33 -20.88
N VAL A 830 19.35 -24.33 -21.01
CA VAL A 830 18.44 -24.54 -19.87
C VAL A 830 18.63 -25.93 -19.26
N ALA A 831 18.68 -26.97 -20.10
CA ALA A 831 18.88 -28.35 -19.67
C ALA A 831 20.24 -28.53 -18.95
N GLN A 832 21.30 -27.92 -19.46
CA GLN A 832 22.62 -27.94 -18.81
C GLN A 832 22.58 -27.34 -17.40
N LYS A 833 21.94 -26.17 -17.25
CA LYS A 833 21.76 -25.51 -15.96
C LYS A 833 20.96 -26.37 -14.96
N LEU A 834 19.82 -26.92 -15.40
CA LEU A 834 18.98 -27.79 -14.57
C LEU A 834 19.72 -29.03 -14.09
N LEU A 835 20.48 -29.70 -14.97
CA LEU A 835 21.28 -30.88 -14.60
C LEU A 835 22.39 -30.54 -13.60
N SER A 836 23.09 -29.42 -13.80
CA SER A 836 24.11 -28.97 -12.85
C SER A 836 23.52 -28.71 -11.47
N GLN A 837 22.41 -27.96 -11.42
CA GLN A 837 21.74 -27.62 -10.18
C GLN A 837 21.20 -28.86 -9.46
N ALA A 838 20.52 -29.77 -10.18
CA ALA A 838 20.02 -31.01 -9.61
C ALA A 838 21.15 -31.88 -9.06
N SER A 839 22.27 -32.00 -9.79
CA SER A 839 23.44 -32.76 -9.33
C SER A 839 24.00 -32.20 -8.01
N ASP A 840 24.10 -30.88 -7.90
CA ASP A 840 24.65 -30.23 -6.70
C ASP A 840 23.67 -30.29 -5.52
N GLN A 841 22.35 -30.16 -5.77
CA GLN A 841 21.33 -30.32 -4.74
C GLN A 841 21.21 -31.77 -4.23
N ILE A 842 21.41 -32.76 -5.10
CA ILE A 842 21.50 -34.18 -4.69
C ILE A 842 22.73 -34.40 -3.80
N LYS A 843 23.91 -33.91 -4.20
CA LYS A 843 25.15 -34.03 -3.41
C LYS A 843 25.04 -33.37 -2.04
N THR A 844 24.38 -32.22 -1.98
CA THR A 844 24.17 -31.47 -0.73
C THR A 844 22.94 -31.93 0.05
N ASN A 845 22.17 -32.88 -0.48
CA ASN A 845 20.94 -33.39 0.10
C ASN A 845 19.90 -32.27 0.39
N THR A 846 19.80 -31.32 -0.54
CA THR A 846 18.89 -30.14 -0.46
C THR A 846 17.78 -30.17 -1.49
N LEU A 847 17.82 -31.09 -2.46
CA LEU A 847 16.75 -31.22 -3.46
C LEU A 847 15.46 -31.68 -2.78
N LEU A 848 14.36 -30.95 -3.02
CA LEU A 848 13.02 -31.28 -2.53
C LEU A 848 12.38 -32.43 -3.32
N THR A 849 11.28 -32.98 -2.82
CA THR A 849 10.43 -33.94 -3.56
C THR A 849 9.24 -33.22 -4.21
N GLY A 850 8.59 -33.87 -5.17
CA GLY A 850 7.38 -33.37 -5.80
C GLY A 850 7.63 -32.59 -7.09
N LEU A 851 6.53 -32.21 -7.75
CA LEU A 851 6.57 -31.59 -9.07
C LEU A 851 6.89 -30.10 -9.00
N ALA A 852 6.23 -29.32 -8.14
CA ALA A 852 6.32 -27.86 -8.19
C ALA A 852 7.73 -27.33 -7.90
N HIS A 853 8.36 -27.85 -6.83
CA HIS A 853 9.63 -27.35 -6.30
C HIS A 853 10.73 -28.42 -6.18
N GLY A 854 10.46 -29.66 -6.62
CA GLY A 854 11.28 -30.83 -6.30
C GLY A 854 11.76 -31.65 -7.49
N ALA A 855 12.31 -32.83 -7.18
CA ALA A 855 12.99 -33.74 -8.10
C ALA A 855 12.14 -34.14 -9.32
N SER A 856 10.86 -34.46 -9.14
CA SER A 856 9.94 -34.74 -10.26
C SER A 856 9.81 -33.57 -11.24
N GLY A 857 9.92 -32.33 -10.76
CA GLY A 857 9.96 -31.11 -11.57
C GLY A 857 11.23 -30.99 -12.40
N TYR A 858 12.37 -31.54 -11.98
CA TYR A 858 13.57 -31.58 -12.82
C TYR A 858 13.53 -32.74 -13.82
N ALA A 859 13.20 -33.93 -13.33
CA ALA A 859 13.40 -35.16 -14.08
C ALA A 859 12.52 -35.25 -15.33
N TRP A 860 11.25 -34.86 -15.25
CA TRP A 860 10.33 -34.97 -16.38
C TRP A 860 10.67 -34.03 -17.54
N PRO A 861 10.81 -32.69 -17.35
CA PRO A 861 11.23 -31.80 -18.42
C PRO A 861 12.58 -32.19 -19.06
N LEU A 862 13.54 -32.64 -18.24
CA LEU A 862 14.83 -33.12 -18.73
C LEU A 862 14.70 -34.41 -19.57
N LEU A 863 13.82 -35.33 -19.19
CA LEU A 863 13.56 -36.55 -19.96
C LEU A 863 12.90 -36.21 -21.30
N GLU A 864 11.91 -35.33 -21.29
CA GLU A 864 11.23 -34.90 -22.51
C GLU A 864 12.22 -34.21 -23.46
N TYR A 865 13.07 -33.30 -22.95
CA TYR A 865 14.19 -32.75 -23.70
C TYR A 865 15.12 -33.84 -24.25
N ALA A 866 15.53 -34.81 -23.41
CA ALA A 866 16.46 -35.85 -23.81
C ALA A 866 15.95 -36.68 -25.00
N TYR A 867 14.67 -37.05 -24.98
CA TYR A 867 14.05 -37.85 -26.04
C TYR A 867 13.71 -37.03 -27.28
N LYS A 868 13.14 -35.83 -27.12
CA LYS A 868 12.66 -35.00 -28.23
C LYS A 868 13.76 -34.23 -28.97
N MET A 869 14.94 -34.09 -28.34
CA MET A 869 16.07 -33.37 -28.93
C MET A 869 17.31 -34.23 -29.19
N ASP A 870 17.17 -35.57 -29.16
CA ASP A 870 18.21 -36.56 -29.41
C ASP A 870 19.40 -36.51 -28.41
N GLN A 871 19.12 -36.21 -27.14
CA GLN A 871 20.12 -36.10 -26.05
C GLN A 871 20.05 -37.29 -25.08
N ASN A 872 19.79 -38.50 -25.59
CA ASN A 872 19.61 -39.73 -24.82
C ASN A 872 20.80 -40.11 -23.91
N HIS A 873 21.99 -39.54 -24.14
CA HIS A 873 23.15 -39.72 -23.27
C HIS A 873 22.95 -39.19 -21.84
N LEU A 874 21.93 -38.35 -21.62
CA LEU A 874 21.58 -37.76 -20.33
C LEU A 874 20.69 -38.68 -19.45
N LEU A 875 20.19 -39.80 -19.99
CA LEU A 875 19.20 -40.66 -19.32
C LEU A 875 19.64 -41.10 -17.91
N ASN A 876 20.88 -41.57 -17.75
CA ASN A 876 21.38 -42.02 -16.44
C ASN A 876 21.40 -40.90 -15.39
N ASN A 877 21.69 -39.66 -15.80
CA ASN A 877 21.67 -38.51 -14.89
C ASN A 877 20.25 -38.19 -14.44
N ILE A 878 19.27 -38.36 -15.34
CA ILE A 878 17.86 -38.10 -15.06
C ILE A 878 17.30 -39.18 -14.14
N LEU A 879 17.61 -40.46 -14.37
CA LEU A 879 17.20 -41.55 -13.49
C LEU A 879 17.78 -41.40 -12.08
N ALA A 880 19.02 -40.90 -11.95
CA ALA A 880 19.61 -40.60 -10.64
C ALA A 880 18.82 -39.55 -9.82
N ILE A 881 18.10 -38.63 -10.49
CA ILE A 881 17.20 -37.68 -9.82
C ILE A 881 15.99 -38.42 -9.22
N LEU A 882 15.44 -39.40 -9.95
CA LEU A 882 14.33 -40.22 -9.46
C LEU A 882 14.76 -41.13 -8.31
N ASP A 883 15.93 -41.76 -8.42
CA ASP A 883 16.50 -42.58 -7.34
C ASP A 883 16.68 -41.76 -6.05
N TYR A 884 17.13 -40.51 -6.18
CA TYR A 884 17.20 -39.60 -5.05
C TYR A 884 15.82 -39.31 -4.46
N GLU A 885 14.81 -38.99 -5.28
CA GLU A 885 13.44 -38.73 -4.80
C GLU A 885 12.86 -39.94 -4.06
N ASN A 886 13.06 -41.14 -4.60
CA ASN A 886 12.59 -42.40 -4.01
C ASN A 886 13.34 -42.79 -2.73
N SER A 887 14.50 -42.19 -2.47
CA SER A 887 15.16 -42.28 -1.16
C SER A 887 14.46 -41.48 -0.05
N LYS A 888 13.49 -40.62 -0.40
CA LYS A 888 12.79 -39.68 0.51
C LYS A 888 11.34 -40.10 0.80
N VAL A 889 11.07 -41.40 0.83
CA VAL A 889 9.75 -41.96 1.16
C VAL A 889 9.58 -42.14 2.67
N ASN A 890 8.43 -41.71 3.19
CA ASN A 890 8.02 -42.00 4.56
C ASN A 890 7.59 -43.47 4.68
N VAL A 891 8.30 -44.25 5.48
CA VAL A 891 8.04 -45.69 5.66
C VAL A 891 6.64 -45.98 6.24
N ASN A 892 6.08 -45.08 7.04
CA ASN A 892 4.78 -45.28 7.70
C ASN A 892 3.60 -44.84 6.84
N GLN A 893 3.76 -43.79 6.03
CA GLN A 893 2.70 -43.24 5.19
C GLN A 893 2.73 -43.79 3.76
N ASP A 894 3.79 -44.53 3.42
CA ASP A 894 4.12 -45.03 2.08
C ASP A 894 3.96 -43.95 1.00
N ASN A 895 4.49 -42.76 1.26
CA ASN A 895 4.38 -41.58 0.39
C ASN A 895 5.64 -40.70 0.52
N TRP A 896 5.90 -39.82 -0.46
CA TRP A 896 7.08 -38.95 -0.49
C TRP A 896 6.97 -37.80 0.50
N LEU A 897 8.06 -37.54 1.23
CA LEU A 897 8.14 -36.49 2.25
C LEU A 897 8.22 -35.10 1.64
N ASP A 898 7.43 -34.15 2.14
CA ASP A 898 7.64 -32.72 1.92
C ASP A 898 8.79 -32.22 2.82
N LEU A 899 9.96 -32.00 2.22
CA LEU A 899 11.19 -31.67 2.94
C LEU A 899 11.28 -30.21 3.40
N ARG A 900 10.20 -29.42 3.28
CA ARG A 900 10.19 -28.01 3.68
C ARG A 900 9.95 -27.85 5.18
N GLY A 901 10.76 -26.98 5.81
CA GLY A 901 10.43 -26.23 7.03
C GLY A 901 10.12 -26.98 8.34
N SER A 902 10.15 -28.32 8.39
CA SER A 902 9.66 -29.07 9.56
C SER A 902 10.65 -30.09 10.13
N GLU A 903 10.68 -30.23 11.46
CA GLU A 903 11.43 -31.30 12.15
C GLU A 903 10.81 -32.70 11.90
N LYS A 904 9.54 -32.75 11.49
CA LYS A 904 8.80 -33.96 11.10
C LYS A 904 8.05 -33.69 9.79
N PRO A 905 8.68 -33.95 8.63
CA PRO A 905 8.06 -33.73 7.33
C PRO A 905 6.85 -34.64 7.11
N ASP A 906 5.75 -34.06 6.64
CA ASP A 906 4.54 -34.78 6.24
C ASP A 906 4.68 -35.34 4.82
N ALA A 907 3.76 -36.21 4.39
CA ALA A 907 3.69 -36.72 3.02
C ALA A 907 2.33 -36.40 2.38
N PRO A 908 2.15 -35.18 1.83
CA PRO A 908 0.91 -34.76 1.19
C PRO A 908 0.65 -35.48 -0.14
N ALA A 909 -0.56 -35.33 -0.69
CA ALA A 909 -0.99 -35.97 -1.93
C ALA A 909 -1.50 -34.93 -2.94
N PHE A 910 -0.74 -33.85 -3.15
CA PHE A 910 -1.13 -32.73 -4.01
C PHE A 910 -0.38 -32.72 -5.35
N TRP A 911 -0.82 -31.86 -6.27
CA TRP A 911 -0.09 -31.58 -7.50
C TRP A 911 1.23 -30.86 -7.22
N CYS A 912 1.25 -29.86 -6.34
CA CYS A 912 2.49 -29.15 -6.01
C CYS A 912 3.48 -30.04 -5.25
N HIS A 913 2.98 -30.75 -4.23
CA HIS A 913 3.77 -31.60 -3.33
C HIS A 913 3.09 -32.95 -3.11
N GLY A 914 3.75 -34.00 -3.59
CA GLY A 914 3.36 -35.40 -3.33
C GLY A 914 2.74 -36.11 -4.54
N ALA A 915 1.92 -37.12 -4.23
CA ALA A 915 1.51 -38.17 -5.17
C ALA A 915 0.80 -37.64 -6.45
N GLY A 916 0.05 -36.53 -6.40
CA GLY A 916 -0.59 -35.97 -7.59
C GLY A 916 0.42 -35.48 -8.62
N GLY A 917 1.38 -34.67 -8.19
CA GLY A 917 2.42 -34.12 -9.06
C GLY A 917 3.45 -35.15 -9.49
N ILE A 918 3.87 -36.02 -8.56
CA ILE A 918 4.80 -37.13 -8.86
C ILE A 918 4.14 -38.08 -9.86
N GLY A 919 2.87 -38.45 -9.63
CA GLY A 919 2.11 -39.29 -10.56
C GLY A 919 2.02 -38.69 -11.96
N THR A 920 1.74 -37.38 -12.06
CA THR A 920 1.72 -36.66 -13.34
C THR A 920 3.06 -36.76 -14.05
N SER A 921 4.17 -36.47 -13.34
CA SER A 921 5.53 -36.60 -13.86
C SER A 921 5.79 -38.02 -14.39
N ARG A 922 5.53 -39.06 -13.59
CA ARG A 922 5.77 -40.45 -13.97
C ARG A 922 4.92 -40.91 -15.15
N LEU A 923 3.66 -40.50 -15.21
CA LEU A 923 2.77 -40.79 -16.34
C LEU A 923 3.29 -40.17 -17.65
N MET A 924 3.80 -38.94 -17.60
CA MET A 924 4.33 -38.29 -18.80
C MET A 924 5.66 -38.93 -19.22
N MET A 925 6.50 -39.32 -18.25
CA MET A 925 7.76 -40.02 -18.51
C MET A 925 7.55 -41.44 -19.08
N SER A 926 6.53 -42.18 -18.64
CA SER A 926 6.27 -43.56 -19.09
C SER A 926 5.86 -43.64 -20.57
N GLN A 927 5.42 -42.53 -21.17
CA GLN A 927 5.19 -42.44 -22.62
C GLN A 927 6.49 -42.38 -23.43
N LEU A 928 7.61 -42.01 -22.80
CA LEU A 928 8.91 -41.86 -23.44
C LEU A 928 9.80 -43.09 -23.20
N ILE A 929 9.72 -43.68 -22.00
CA ILE A 929 10.56 -44.80 -21.58
C ILE A 929 9.78 -45.88 -20.85
N GLU A 930 10.17 -47.13 -21.10
CA GLU A 930 9.74 -48.28 -20.29
C GLU A 930 10.76 -48.50 -19.17
N ASP A 931 10.38 -48.13 -17.94
CA ASP A 931 11.22 -48.26 -16.75
C ASP A 931 10.38 -48.76 -15.56
N ALA A 932 10.90 -49.75 -14.83
CA ALA A 932 10.17 -50.40 -13.75
C ALA A 932 9.92 -49.44 -12.57
N THR A 933 10.90 -48.61 -12.22
CA THR A 933 10.78 -47.65 -11.12
C THR A 933 9.70 -46.61 -11.43
N ILE A 934 9.66 -46.11 -12.67
CA ILE A 934 8.63 -45.14 -13.09
C ILE A 934 7.23 -45.76 -13.02
N ASN A 935 7.07 -47.00 -13.48
CA ASN A 935 5.78 -47.68 -13.47
C ASN A 935 5.31 -48.03 -12.04
N ASP A 936 6.23 -48.46 -11.18
CA ASP A 936 5.93 -48.75 -9.77
C ASP A 936 5.56 -47.47 -9.00
N ASP A 937 6.30 -46.38 -9.20
CA ASP A 937 5.98 -45.06 -8.63
C ASP A 937 4.60 -44.57 -9.09
N LEU A 938 4.29 -44.74 -10.38
CA LEU A 938 3.00 -44.33 -10.96
C LEU A 938 1.83 -45.10 -10.33
N GLN A 939 1.95 -46.42 -10.21
CA GLN A 939 0.92 -47.24 -9.56
C GLN A 939 0.74 -46.85 -8.09
N LYS A 940 1.85 -46.61 -7.38
CA LYS A 940 1.83 -46.15 -6.00
C LYS A 940 1.12 -44.79 -5.84
N CYS A 941 1.36 -43.85 -6.75
CA CYS A 941 0.66 -42.56 -6.75
C CYS A 941 -0.87 -42.75 -6.89
N ILE A 942 -1.30 -43.62 -7.80
CA ILE A 942 -2.72 -43.95 -7.99
C ILE A 942 -3.31 -44.53 -6.70
N ASP A 943 -2.65 -45.49 -6.07
CA ASP A 943 -3.13 -46.14 -4.84
C ASP A 943 -3.27 -45.13 -3.68
N ILE A 944 -2.32 -44.18 -3.55
CA ILE A 944 -2.38 -43.09 -2.58
C ILE A 944 -3.60 -42.19 -2.83
N LEU A 945 -3.82 -41.76 -4.07
CA LEU A 945 -4.95 -40.88 -4.38
C LEU A 945 -6.29 -41.58 -4.17
N MET A 946 -6.39 -42.86 -4.52
CA MET A 946 -7.60 -43.66 -4.31
C MET A 946 -7.93 -43.87 -2.82
N THR A 947 -6.96 -43.68 -1.91
CA THR A 947 -7.15 -43.86 -0.47
C THR A 947 -7.30 -42.55 0.32
N LYS A 948 -6.58 -41.49 -0.05
CA LYS A 948 -6.51 -40.22 0.71
C LYS A 948 -6.25 -38.98 -0.16
N GLY A 949 -6.61 -39.02 -1.45
CA GLY A 949 -6.31 -37.95 -2.41
C GLY A 949 -7.23 -36.74 -2.37
N PHE A 950 -8.31 -36.74 -1.59
CA PHE A 950 -9.38 -35.74 -1.72
C PHE A 950 -9.83 -35.15 -0.37
N GLY A 951 -10.46 -33.97 -0.39
CA GLY A 951 -11.13 -33.36 0.77
C GLY A 951 -10.41 -32.23 1.49
N ILE A 952 -9.25 -31.79 0.98
CA ILE A 952 -8.52 -30.64 1.54
C ILE A 952 -9.04 -29.32 0.96
N SER A 953 -9.04 -29.19 -0.37
CA SER A 953 -9.51 -28.02 -1.09
C SER A 953 -10.07 -28.43 -2.46
N HIS A 954 -10.70 -27.49 -3.14
CA HIS A 954 -11.17 -27.66 -4.53
C HIS A 954 -10.20 -27.02 -5.53
N THR A 955 -8.95 -26.73 -5.17
CA THR A 955 -8.00 -26.07 -6.08
C THR A 955 -7.31 -27.05 -7.03
N LEU A 956 -6.63 -26.53 -8.06
CA LEU A 956 -5.77 -27.32 -8.94
C LEU A 956 -4.39 -27.60 -8.31
N CYS A 957 -3.85 -26.67 -7.53
CA CYS A 957 -2.51 -26.80 -6.97
C CYS A 957 -2.44 -27.85 -5.84
N HIS A 958 -3.39 -27.80 -4.92
CA HIS A 958 -3.43 -28.61 -3.71
C HIS A 958 -4.87 -28.97 -3.33
N GLY A 959 -5.62 -29.50 -4.30
CA GLY A 959 -7.02 -29.86 -4.10
C GLY A 959 -7.51 -30.94 -5.03
N ASP A 960 -8.81 -31.22 -4.90
CA ASP A 960 -9.50 -32.32 -5.54
C ASP A 960 -9.38 -32.25 -7.06
N PHE A 961 -9.56 -31.06 -7.65
CA PHE A 961 -9.50 -30.89 -9.10
C PHE A 961 -8.09 -31.08 -9.66
N GLY A 962 -7.03 -30.78 -8.90
CA GLY A 962 -5.65 -31.10 -9.32
C GLY A 962 -5.39 -32.60 -9.44
N ASN A 963 -5.93 -33.38 -8.49
CA ASN A 963 -5.80 -34.83 -8.51
C ASN A 963 -6.74 -35.49 -9.54
N ILE A 964 -7.92 -34.90 -9.78
CA ILE A 964 -8.81 -35.30 -10.88
C ILE A 964 -8.13 -35.10 -12.24
N ASP A 965 -7.42 -33.98 -12.45
CA ASP A 965 -6.70 -33.72 -13.69
C ASP A 965 -5.69 -34.82 -14.02
N PHE A 966 -4.93 -35.26 -13.00
CA PHE A 966 -4.00 -36.38 -13.13
C PHE A 966 -4.74 -37.68 -13.51
N LEU A 967 -5.83 -38.02 -12.81
CA LEU A 967 -6.60 -39.25 -13.09
C LEU A 967 -7.26 -39.24 -14.47
N LEU A 968 -7.73 -38.08 -14.95
CA LEU A 968 -8.25 -37.94 -16.32
C LEU A 968 -7.14 -38.10 -17.36
N THR A 969 -6.00 -37.47 -17.14
CA THR A 969 -4.83 -37.59 -18.02
C THR A 969 -4.34 -39.05 -18.07
N TYR A 970 -4.30 -39.73 -16.93
CA TYR A 970 -4.01 -41.17 -16.84
C TYR A 970 -5.01 -41.99 -17.65
N ALA A 971 -6.30 -41.74 -17.48
CA ALA A 971 -7.36 -42.44 -18.20
C ALA A 971 -7.24 -42.26 -19.72
N GLN A 972 -6.90 -41.06 -20.20
CA GLN A 972 -6.72 -40.76 -21.62
C GLN A 972 -5.53 -41.50 -22.23
N ILE A 973 -4.35 -41.38 -21.61
CA ILE A 973 -3.10 -41.97 -22.11
C ILE A 973 -3.20 -43.50 -22.09
N THR A 974 -3.69 -44.08 -20.99
CA THR A 974 -3.82 -45.54 -20.84
C THR A 974 -5.07 -46.11 -21.50
N LYS A 975 -5.98 -45.26 -22.01
CA LYS A 975 -7.30 -45.63 -22.55
C LYS A 975 -8.14 -46.41 -21.53
N ASN A 976 -8.01 -46.08 -20.25
CA ASN A 976 -8.71 -46.72 -19.16
C ASN A 976 -10.00 -45.95 -18.79
N ASN A 977 -11.11 -46.38 -19.37
CA ASN A 977 -12.44 -45.80 -19.14
C ASN A 977 -12.94 -45.91 -17.69
N GLU A 978 -12.35 -46.77 -16.85
CA GLU A 978 -12.69 -46.85 -15.43
C GLU A 978 -12.31 -45.57 -14.70
N TYR A 979 -11.09 -45.07 -14.92
CA TYR A 979 -10.61 -43.84 -14.28
C TYR A 979 -11.33 -42.59 -14.80
N THR A 980 -11.84 -42.60 -16.04
CA THR A 980 -12.77 -41.55 -16.50
C THR A 980 -14.06 -41.53 -15.69
N LYS A 981 -14.61 -42.70 -15.34
CA LYS A 981 -15.82 -42.80 -14.51
C LYS A 981 -15.54 -42.38 -13.07
N ILE A 982 -14.46 -42.88 -12.49
CA ILE A 982 -13.99 -42.52 -11.14
C ILE A 982 -13.86 -41.00 -11.00
N SER A 983 -13.14 -40.37 -11.95
CA SER A 983 -12.93 -38.92 -11.98
C SER A 983 -14.26 -38.14 -12.03
N ARG A 984 -15.22 -38.60 -12.82
CA ARG A 984 -16.56 -38.01 -12.90
C ARG A 984 -17.37 -38.17 -11.61
N GLU A 985 -17.30 -39.32 -10.95
CA GLU A 985 -17.98 -39.51 -9.67
C GLU A 985 -17.37 -38.61 -8.58
N ILE A 986 -16.04 -38.48 -8.52
CA ILE A 986 -15.38 -37.53 -7.61
C ILE A 986 -15.83 -36.10 -7.93
N GLY A 987 -15.82 -35.68 -9.19
CA GLY A 987 -16.29 -34.36 -9.60
C GLY A 987 -17.75 -34.08 -9.20
N LYS A 988 -18.65 -35.07 -9.31
CA LYS A 988 -20.04 -34.93 -8.82
C LYS A 988 -20.11 -34.76 -7.31
N TYR A 989 -19.26 -35.47 -6.57
CA TYR A 989 -19.20 -35.34 -5.13
C TYR A 989 -18.67 -33.96 -4.70
N VAL A 990 -17.68 -33.42 -5.40
CA VAL A 990 -17.21 -32.04 -5.20
C VAL A 990 -18.31 -31.01 -5.50
N LEU A 991 -19.08 -31.18 -6.57
CA LEU A 991 -20.25 -30.32 -6.86
C LEU A 991 -21.29 -30.38 -5.75
N LYS A 992 -21.59 -31.58 -5.23
CA LYS A 992 -22.49 -31.76 -4.08
C LYS A 992 -21.98 -31.01 -2.85
N GLN A 993 -20.69 -31.12 -2.52
CA GLN A 993 -20.09 -30.38 -1.42
C GLN A 993 -20.23 -28.86 -1.61
N LYS A 994 -19.98 -28.35 -2.83
CA LYS A 994 -20.15 -26.94 -3.15
C LYS A 994 -21.61 -26.48 -3.00
N GLU A 995 -22.58 -27.30 -3.38
CA GLU A 995 -24.01 -27.01 -3.20
C GLU A 995 -24.42 -27.00 -1.72
N GLU A 996 -23.94 -27.97 -0.93
CA GLU A 996 -24.21 -28.08 0.50
C GLU A 996 -23.56 -26.93 1.30
N ASN A 997 -22.34 -26.54 0.93
CA ASN A 997 -21.60 -25.46 1.58
C ASN A 997 -21.95 -24.06 1.04
N GLY A 998 -22.62 -23.98 -0.12
CA GLY A 998 -22.93 -22.73 -0.82
C GLY A 998 -21.74 -22.04 -1.48
N LYS A 999 -20.51 -22.56 -1.35
CA LYS A 999 -19.26 -21.98 -1.87
C LYS A 999 -18.21 -23.04 -2.21
N TRP A 1000 -17.23 -22.65 -3.01
CA TRP A 1000 -16.02 -23.44 -3.26
C TRP A 1000 -15.09 -23.41 -2.04
N ASN A 1001 -14.33 -24.49 -1.84
CA ASN A 1001 -13.31 -24.56 -0.81
C ASN A 1001 -11.92 -24.22 -1.39
N PHE A 1002 -11.35 -23.09 -0.98
CA PHE A 1002 -10.02 -22.62 -1.40
C PHE A 1002 -8.93 -22.80 -0.33
N ASP A 1003 -9.19 -23.63 0.70
CA ASP A 1003 -8.31 -23.77 1.88
C ASP A 1003 -8.06 -22.44 2.62
N GLN A 1004 -9.08 -21.58 2.63
CA GLN A 1004 -9.03 -20.24 3.21
C GLN A 1004 -10.33 -19.88 3.93
N ASN A 1005 -10.17 -19.17 5.05
CA ASN A 1005 -11.29 -18.59 5.78
C ASN A 1005 -11.80 -17.33 5.05
N GLY A 1006 -13.12 -17.11 5.13
CA GLY A 1006 -13.81 -15.99 4.49
C GLY A 1006 -14.66 -16.36 3.28
N ASP A 1007 -15.30 -15.36 2.70
CA ASP A 1007 -16.08 -15.43 1.45
C ASP A 1007 -15.18 -14.95 0.31
N VAL A 1008 -14.25 -15.83 -0.10
CA VAL A 1008 -13.15 -15.47 -1.01
C VAL A 1008 -13.48 -15.94 -2.42
N ASN A 1009 -13.67 -14.98 -3.34
CA ASN A 1009 -13.69 -15.28 -4.77
C ASN A 1009 -12.30 -15.05 -5.36
N ILE A 1010 -11.51 -16.12 -5.42
CA ILE A 1010 -10.20 -16.11 -6.09
C ILE A 1010 -10.42 -16.48 -7.56
N PHE A 1011 -9.93 -15.63 -8.48
CA PHE A 1011 -10.09 -15.87 -9.93
C PHE A 1011 -8.94 -16.62 -10.58
N GLY A 1012 -7.79 -16.69 -9.91
CA GLY A 1012 -6.58 -17.33 -10.42
C GLY A 1012 -6.77 -18.79 -10.86
N PHE A 1013 -5.79 -19.32 -11.60
CA PHE A 1013 -5.93 -20.65 -12.21
C PHE A 1013 -5.65 -21.75 -11.21
N MET A 1014 -4.46 -21.76 -10.61
CA MET A 1014 -3.97 -22.85 -9.77
C MET A 1014 -4.68 -22.92 -8.43
N ILE A 1015 -5.10 -21.78 -7.87
CA ILE A 1015 -5.78 -21.71 -6.57
C ILE A 1015 -7.22 -21.18 -6.63
N GLY A 1016 -7.74 -20.88 -7.82
CA GLY A 1016 -9.00 -20.15 -7.97
C GLY A 1016 -10.02 -20.79 -8.92
N THR A 1017 -11.11 -20.04 -9.12
CA THR A 1017 -12.28 -20.48 -9.86
C THR A 1017 -12.02 -20.74 -11.34
N SER A 1018 -11.08 -20.04 -12.00
CA SER A 1018 -10.80 -20.30 -13.42
C SER A 1018 -10.21 -21.69 -13.65
N GLY A 1019 -9.40 -22.20 -12.72
CA GLY A 1019 -8.91 -23.58 -12.77
C GLY A 1019 -9.98 -24.62 -12.49
N ILE A 1020 -10.86 -24.34 -11.53
CA ILE A 1020 -12.05 -25.18 -11.26
C ILE A 1020 -12.92 -25.25 -12.52
N GLY A 1021 -13.20 -24.11 -13.14
CA GLY A 1021 -13.95 -24.02 -14.39
C GLY A 1021 -13.29 -24.82 -15.51
N PHE A 1022 -11.96 -24.74 -15.64
CA PHE A 1022 -11.19 -25.53 -16.60
C PHE A 1022 -11.34 -27.03 -16.37
N GLU A 1023 -11.22 -27.50 -15.13
CA GLU A 1023 -11.31 -28.94 -14.84
C GLU A 1023 -12.73 -29.47 -14.99
N LEU A 1024 -13.75 -28.66 -14.71
CA LEU A 1024 -15.14 -28.98 -15.03
C LEU A 1024 -15.34 -29.17 -16.55
N LEU A 1025 -14.67 -28.37 -17.39
CA LEU A 1025 -14.70 -28.58 -18.84
C LEU A 1025 -14.02 -29.91 -19.23
N ARG A 1026 -12.91 -30.29 -18.60
CA ARG A 1026 -12.24 -31.58 -18.82
C ARG A 1026 -13.07 -32.78 -18.35
N LEU A 1027 -13.77 -32.67 -17.23
CA LEU A 1027 -14.71 -33.71 -16.76
C LEU A 1027 -15.87 -33.91 -17.75
N ASN A 1028 -16.34 -32.82 -18.36
CA ASN A 1028 -17.35 -32.87 -19.41
C ASN A 1028 -16.77 -33.47 -20.71
N ASN A 1029 -15.66 -32.92 -21.18
CA ASN A 1029 -14.95 -33.31 -22.40
C ASN A 1029 -13.48 -33.66 -22.08
N PRO A 1030 -13.18 -34.96 -21.85
CA PRO A 1030 -11.82 -35.40 -21.56
C PRO A 1030 -10.82 -35.16 -22.71
N ASP A 1031 -11.24 -34.81 -23.93
CA ASP A 1031 -10.28 -34.57 -25.01
C ASP A 1031 -9.54 -33.23 -24.87
N ILE A 1032 -9.97 -32.36 -23.94
CA ILE A 1032 -9.28 -31.08 -23.64
C ILE A 1032 -7.92 -31.38 -22.99
N PRO A 1033 -6.77 -30.94 -23.56
CA PRO A 1033 -5.44 -31.19 -23.00
C PRO A 1033 -5.22 -30.57 -21.62
N SER A 1034 -4.40 -31.22 -20.78
CA SER A 1034 -4.15 -30.75 -19.40
C SER A 1034 -3.21 -29.55 -19.40
N VAL A 1035 -3.58 -28.53 -18.65
CA VAL A 1035 -2.71 -27.38 -18.40
C VAL A 1035 -1.71 -27.68 -17.28
N LEU A 1036 -2.06 -28.57 -16.34
CA LEU A 1036 -1.17 -29.02 -15.25
C LEU A 1036 0.00 -29.84 -15.79
N SER A 1037 -0.19 -30.52 -16.92
CA SER A 1037 0.88 -31.17 -17.67
C SER A 1037 1.51 -30.28 -18.75
N LEU A 1038 1.05 -29.03 -18.92
CA LEU A 1038 1.47 -28.09 -19.98
C LEU A 1038 1.30 -28.64 -21.42
N ASP A 1039 0.27 -29.46 -21.67
CA ASP A 1039 0.00 -30.06 -22.98
C ASP A 1039 -0.59 -29.07 -23.99
N LEU A 1040 -0.31 -29.28 -25.28
CA LEU A 1040 -0.83 -28.45 -26.39
C LEU A 1040 -1.85 -29.22 -27.25
N PRO A 1041 -3.01 -28.62 -27.60
CA PRO A 1041 -4.02 -29.18 -28.49
C PRO A 1041 -3.48 -29.59 -29.87
#